data_AF-A0A8J5ZH68-F1
#
_entry.id   AF-A0A8J5ZH68-F1
#
_cell.length_a   1.000
_cell.length_b   1.000
_cell.length_c   1.000
_cell.angle_alpha   90.00
_cell.angle_beta   90.00
_cell.angle_gamma   90.00
#
_symmetry.space_group_name_H-M   'P 1'
#
loop_
_entity.id
_entity.type
_entity.pdbx_description
1 polymer ?
#
loop_
_entity_poly.entity_id
_entity_poly.type
_entity_poly.pdbx_seq_one_letter_code
_entity_poly.pdbx_strand_id
1 'polypeptide(L)'
;MSLSATLRVSSFLRHNLFLAPSRASAFRRNEDDSGPGNGSLMAVVKDGTGDGRDGRVLPFELHKEAMDSYMAYALSVLLGRALPDVRDGLKPVHRRILYAMHELGLSSRKPFKKCARVVGEVLGKFHPHGDNAVYDSMVRMAQDFSLRFPLIQGHGNFGSIDADPPAAMRYTECRLEVDFVPNFDNSQKEPSLLPARLPTLLLNGSSGIAVGMATNIPPHNLGELVDVLCALIHNPEASLQELLEYMPGPDFPTGGLIMGNLGHWVAALVIDGISSYRTGRGRIVVRGKADIELLDSKTKRSAVIIKEIPYQTNKSSLVEKIAELVESKTLEGINDIRDESDRSGMRVVIELKRGADPSIVLNNLYRLTALQSSFNCNMVGILDGQPKLMGLKELLQNLDALLLRDVQGTSFHKHKDRRHIVEGIVVGLDNLDRVIDIIKEAKGNAAASAGLKEEFNLSDKQAEAVLDISLRRLNLLERKKFVDESASLMEQISKLTELLSSRKNILQLIEQEALELKNKFSSPRRSILDDSDGGLLEDIDVIPNEEMLLWHLAKKFAVHMTMCCISGERNCRASLIKRFNTNYHAKIKSLAWSRYGHSHTILGCSWFSLSKAYPGLWESSRTAAGTPLIQIISLSEGERITSIVPVSEFAEDQFLVMLTVNGYIKESILNYFSAIRSTGIIAIQLVPGDELKWVRCCTHDDLVAMASQNGMVILSSCDIIICILHPDYDVGVAIFNGYILVLVRGAIAMRLKGGDKMASMDIIPAPRHTDLDKAAEDSISYDKGGSGPWLLFVSENGYGKRVPLSSFKQSPLNRVGLIGYKFSSEDRLVAVFVVGFSLTEDGESDEQVVLVSQSGTVNRIKVRDISIQSRYARGVIMRLEHAGKIQSASLISASAEEAAGLLPGMQSEEATTNAGTAEGISMAS
;
A
#
# COMPACT_ATOMS: atom_id res chain seq x y z
N MET A 1 -10.36 -30.23 -16.61
CA MET A 1 -10.08 -31.37 -15.69
C MET A 1 -10.44 -31.10 -14.22
N SER A 2 -10.64 -29.86 -13.76
CA SER A 2 -10.95 -29.51 -12.36
C SER A 2 -12.37 -29.87 -11.87
N LEU A 3 -13.37 -29.94 -12.74
CA LEU A 3 -14.79 -30.11 -12.32
C LEU A 3 -15.18 -31.57 -12.03
N SER A 4 -14.50 -32.55 -12.63
CA SER A 4 -14.79 -33.98 -12.47
C SER A 4 -14.31 -34.55 -11.12
N ALA A 5 -13.28 -33.93 -10.52
CA ALA A 5 -12.76 -34.32 -9.21
C ALA A 5 -13.71 -33.93 -8.06
N THR A 6 -14.34 -32.76 -8.13
CA THR A 6 -15.31 -32.27 -7.14
C THR A 6 -16.55 -33.16 -7.00
N LEU A 7 -17.04 -33.71 -8.12
CA LEU A 7 -18.22 -34.58 -8.11
C LEU A 7 -17.93 -35.97 -7.50
N ARG A 8 -16.72 -36.51 -7.67
CA ARG A 8 -16.34 -37.82 -7.09
C ARG A 8 -16.01 -37.77 -5.60
N VAL A 9 -15.54 -36.63 -5.08
CA VAL A 9 -15.36 -36.43 -3.63
C VAL A 9 -16.72 -36.40 -2.90
N SER A 10 -17.77 -35.89 -3.55
CA SER A 10 -19.12 -35.82 -2.97
C SER A 10 -19.77 -37.19 -2.72
N SER A 11 -19.49 -38.20 -3.56
CA SER A 11 -20.06 -39.54 -3.42
C SER A 11 -19.33 -40.37 -2.37
N PHE A 12 -18.03 -40.15 -2.18
CA PHE A 12 -17.21 -40.87 -1.20
C PHE A 12 -17.50 -40.45 0.25
N LEU A 13 -17.88 -39.18 0.47
CA LEU A 13 -18.19 -38.62 1.79
C LEU A 13 -19.53 -39.11 2.37
N ARG A 14 -20.51 -39.52 1.53
CA ARG A 14 -21.85 -39.94 2.01
C ARG A 14 -21.89 -41.34 2.62
N HIS A 15 -20.85 -42.16 2.52
CA HIS A 15 -20.91 -43.58 2.93
C HIS A 15 -20.07 -43.98 4.14
N ASN A 16 -19.13 -43.16 4.63
CA ASN A 16 -18.13 -43.62 5.61
C ASN A 16 -18.05 -42.81 6.92
N LEU A 17 -19.05 -41.99 7.26
CA LEU A 17 -18.97 -41.06 8.41
C LEU A 17 -19.61 -41.55 9.72
N PHE A 18 -20.08 -42.80 9.79
CA PHE A 18 -20.45 -43.42 11.06
C PHE A 18 -20.01 -44.88 11.06
N LEU A 19 -19.37 -45.29 12.15
CA LEU A 19 -18.73 -46.58 12.44
C LEU A 19 -17.24 -46.64 12.07
N ALA A 20 -16.40 -46.67 13.09
CA ALA A 20 -15.13 -47.37 12.99
C ALA A 20 -15.43 -48.83 12.61
N PRO A 21 -14.93 -49.37 11.49
CA PRO A 21 -15.11 -50.77 11.21
C PRO A 21 -13.87 -51.53 11.65
N SER A 22 -14.02 -52.27 12.75
CA SER A 22 -13.35 -53.57 12.88
C SER A 22 -13.75 -54.40 11.66
N ARG A 23 -12.87 -54.49 10.65
CA ARG A 23 -13.20 -55.20 9.40
C ARG A 23 -13.04 -56.72 9.59
N ALA A 24 -14.13 -57.36 9.96
CA ALA A 24 -14.47 -58.70 9.53
C ALA A 24 -15.80 -58.63 8.77
N SER A 25 -15.77 -58.70 7.43
CA SER A 25 -16.73 -59.43 6.57
C SER A 25 -16.83 -58.90 5.12
N ALA A 26 -16.80 -59.87 4.21
CA ALA A 26 -17.49 -60.02 2.92
C ALA A 26 -17.39 -58.91 1.84
N PHE A 27 -16.48 -59.12 0.88
CA PHE A 27 -16.53 -58.47 -0.44
C PHE A 27 -17.20 -59.37 -1.48
N ARG A 28 -18.21 -58.83 -2.17
CA ARG A 28 -18.83 -59.41 -3.37
C ARG A 28 -17.84 -59.33 -4.54
N ARG A 29 -17.72 -60.44 -5.28
CA ARG A 29 -16.99 -60.54 -6.56
C ARG A 29 -17.68 -59.69 -7.62
N ASN A 30 -16.92 -58.83 -8.28
CA ASN A 30 -17.12 -58.47 -9.68
C ASN A 30 -15.78 -58.70 -10.38
N GLU A 31 -15.81 -59.59 -11.38
CA GLU A 31 -14.72 -59.86 -12.32
C GLU A 31 -14.62 -58.74 -13.35
N ASP A 32 -13.49 -58.75 -14.08
CA ASP A 32 -13.14 -57.96 -15.26
C ASP A 32 -12.48 -56.59 -15.02
N ASP A 33 -11.13 -56.58 -15.03
CA ASP A 33 -10.38 -55.92 -16.10
C ASP A 33 -8.92 -56.40 -16.12
N SER A 34 -8.38 -56.70 -17.29
CA SER A 34 -7.01 -57.22 -17.49
C SER A 34 -6.23 -56.29 -18.40
N GLY A 35 -5.21 -55.62 -17.83
CA GLY A 35 -4.27 -54.72 -18.52
C GLY A 35 -2.92 -54.68 -17.79
N PRO A 36 -1.80 -54.42 -18.51
CA PRO A 36 -0.50 -55.01 -18.19
C PRO A 36 0.26 -54.32 -17.05
N GLY A 37 1.10 -55.14 -16.42
CA GLY A 37 1.80 -54.91 -15.16
C GLY A 37 2.50 -53.55 -14.99
N ASN A 38 2.24 -52.93 -13.84
CA ASN A 38 3.11 -51.92 -13.25
C ASN A 38 3.21 -52.13 -11.74
N GLY A 39 4.40 -52.58 -11.31
CA GLY A 39 4.91 -52.54 -9.95
C GLY A 39 3.96 -53.05 -8.86
N SER A 40 3.92 -54.34 -8.59
CA SER A 40 3.35 -54.87 -7.35
C SER A 40 4.43 -54.87 -6.26
N LEU A 41 4.19 -54.12 -5.17
CA LEU A 41 5.01 -54.18 -3.96
C LEU A 41 4.33 -55.13 -2.98
N MET A 42 5.09 -56.14 -2.53
CA MET A 42 4.61 -57.19 -1.64
C MET A 42 4.82 -56.78 -0.18
N ALA A 43 3.75 -56.50 0.57
CA ALA A 43 3.81 -56.28 2.02
C ALA A 43 3.32 -57.53 2.76
N VAL A 44 4.13 -58.04 3.70
CA VAL A 44 3.80 -59.23 4.51
C VAL A 44 3.17 -58.78 5.83
N VAL A 45 1.88 -59.10 6.03
CA VAL A 45 1.20 -58.90 7.32
C VAL A 45 1.38 -60.17 8.16
N LYS A 46 1.92 -60.04 9.38
CA LYS A 46 2.00 -61.13 10.37
C LYS A 46 0.77 -61.07 11.28
N ASP A 47 -0.18 -61.98 11.09
CA ASP A 47 -1.23 -62.22 12.08
C ASP A 47 -0.69 -63.15 13.18
N GLY A 48 -0.80 -62.67 14.42
CA GLY A 48 -0.30 -63.34 15.61
C GLY A 48 -1.23 -64.45 16.10
N THR A 49 -1.25 -65.58 15.40
CA THR A 49 -1.64 -66.89 15.95
C THR A 49 -0.83 -67.95 15.22
N GLY A 50 -0.01 -68.68 15.97
CA GLY A 50 0.95 -69.64 15.40
C GLY A 50 0.27 -70.80 14.70
N ASP A 51 0.62 -71.00 13.43
CA ASP A 51 1.40 -72.15 12.96
C ASP A 51 2.08 -71.76 11.63
N GLY A 52 3.20 -72.39 11.31
CA GLY A 52 4.08 -71.96 10.22
C GLY A 52 3.49 -72.12 8.81
N ARG A 53 3.86 -71.17 7.94
CA ARG A 53 3.80 -71.18 6.46
C ARG A 53 2.43 -70.88 5.82
N ASP A 54 2.05 -69.60 5.85
CA ASP A 54 1.69 -68.82 4.66
C ASP A 54 1.29 -67.41 5.12
N GLY A 55 2.24 -66.46 5.05
CA GLY A 55 1.89 -65.05 5.19
C GLY A 55 0.95 -64.69 4.04
N ARG A 56 -0.26 -64.21 4.34
CA ARG A 56 -1.24 -63.87 3.32
C ARG A 56 -0.72 -62.68 2.51
N VAL A 57 -0.11 -62.95 1.36
CA VAL A 57 0.43 -61.94 0.46
C VAL A 57 -0.73 -61.34 -0.33
N LEU A 58 -1.06 -60.08 -0.03
CA LEU A 58 -2.05 -59.31 -0.79
C LEU A 58 -1.31 -58.49 -1.86
N PRO A 59 -1.50 -58.80 -3.16
CA PRO A 59 -0.93 -57.98 -4.22
C PRO A 59 -1.67 -56.64 -4.29
N PHE A 60 -0.93 -55.54 -4.17
CA PHE A 60 -1.43 -54.18 -4.40
C PHE A 60 -0.79 -53.59 -5.66
N GLU A 61 -1.59 -52.84 -6.42
CA GLU A 61 -1.06 -52.00 -7.50
C GLU A 61 -0.37 -50.77 -6.89
N LEU A 62 0.93 -50.58 -7.17
CA LEU A 62 1.70 -49.47 -6.61
C LEU A 62 1.06 -48.11 -6.87
N HIS A 63 0.49 -47.89 -8.07
CA HIS A 63 -0.16 -46.62 -8.37
C HIS A 63 -1.36 -46.36 -7.44
N LYS A 64 -2.17 -47.37 -7.14
CA LYS A 64 -3.33 -47.24 -6.24
C LYS A 64 -2.86 -47.00 -4.80
N GLU A 65 -1.92 -47.81 -4.32
CA GLU A 65 -1.40 -47.69 -2.96
C GLU A 65 -0.68 -46.35 -2.73
N ALA A 66 0.15 -45.91 -3.67
CA ALA A 66 0.83 -44.62 -3.58
C ALA A 66 -0.16 -43.46 -3.58
N MET A 67 -1.22 -43.52 -4.41
CA MET A 67 -2.28 -42.51 -4.44
C MET A 67 -3.05 -42.49 -3.11
N ASP A 68 -3.49 -43.65 -2.62
CA ASP A 68 -4.29 -43.75 -1.39
C ASP A 68 -3.48 -43.32 -0.16
N SER A 69 -2.24 -43.79 -0.04
CA SER A 69 -1.31 -43.38 1.02
C SER A 69 -1.01 -41.87 0.98
N TYR A 70 -0.78 -41.31 -0.21
CA TYR A 70 -0.55 -39.87 -0.37
C TYR A 70 -1.81 -39.05 -0.03
N MET A 71 -3.00 -39.48 -0.48
CA MET A 71 -4.28 -38.82 -0.17
C MET A 71 -4.60 -38.88 1.33
N ALA A 72 -4.39 -40.03 1.98
CA ALA A 72 -4.59 -40.18 3.42
C ALA A 72 -3.65 -39.27 4.22
N TYR A 73 -2.37 -39.20 3.84
CA TYR A 73 -1.41 -38.28 4.44
C TYR A 73 -1.81 -36.82 4.21
N ALA A 74 -2.17 -36.44 2.97
CA ALA A 74 -2.57 -35.09 2.63
C ALA A 74 -3.80 -34.63 3.44
N LEU A 75 -4.85 -35.45 3.50
CA LEU A 75 -6.06 -35.17 4.29
C LEU A 75 -5.77 -35.05 5.79
N SER A 76 -4.93 -35.94 6.33
CA SER A 76 -4.49 -35.90 7.73
C SER A 76 -3.74 -34.60 8.05
N VAL A 77 -2.83 -34.16 7.18
CA VAL A 77 -2.10 -32.89 7.36
C VAL A 77 -3.02 -31.69 7.25
N LEU A 78 -3.97 -31.72 6.31
CA LEU A 78 -4.92 -30.63 6.07
C LEU A 78 -5.85 -30.39 7.25
N LEU A 79 -6.56 -31.43 7.68
CA LEU A 79 -7.59 -31.33 8.73
C LEU A 79 -7.01 -31.46 10.14
N GLY A 80 -5.95 -32.26 10.29
CA GLY A 80 -5.39 -32.65 11.58
C GLY A 80 -4.19 -31.84 12.05
N ARG A 81 -3.62 -30.95 11.22
CA ARG A 81 -2.36 -30.26 11.57
C ARG A 81 -2.27 -28.80 11.14
N ALA A 82 -2.39 -28.52 9.84
CA ALA A 82 -1.85 -27.29 9.26
C ALA A 82 -2.83 -26.10 9.26
N LEU A 83 -4.11 -26.36 9.00
CA LEU A 83 -5.13 -25.31 8.85
C LEU A 83 -5.92 -25.11 10.16
N PRO A 84 -6.28 -23.86 10.49
CA PRO A 84 -7.18 -23.58 11.60
C PRO A 84 -8.64 -23.89 11.22
N ASP A 85 -9.44 -24.20 12.24
CA ASP A 85 -10.90 -24.20 12.10
C ASP A 85 -11.42 -22.76 12.11
N VAL A 86 -12.39 -22.43 11.27
CA VAL A 86 -12.94 -21.06 11.17
C VAL A 86 -13.64 -20.63 12.46
N ARG A 87 -14.19 -21.61 13.18
CA ARG A 87 -15.06 -21.43 14.33
C ARG A 87 -14.32 -20.88 15.55
N ASP A 88 -13.14 -21.42 15.82
CA ASP A 88 -12.31 -21.02 16.95
C ASP A 88 -10.95 -20.44 16.53
N GLY A 89 -10.61 -20.49 15.25
CA GLY A 89 -9.34 -20.02 14.73
C GLY A 89 -8.12 -20.84 15.18
N LEU A 90 -8.32 -22.00 15.82
CA LEU A 90 -7.25 -22.77 16.42
C LEU A 90 -6.90 -24.01 15.61
N LYS A 91 -5.61 -24.32 15.60
CA LYS A 91 -5.10 -25.59 15.11
C LYS A 91 -5.29 -26.68 16.15
N PRO A 92 -5.31 -27.98 15.77
CA PRO A 92 -5.47 -29.07 16.70
C PRO A 92 -4.45 -29.09 17.85
N VAL A 93 -3.19 -28.70 17.59
CA VAL A 93 -2.15 -28.59 18.63
C VAL A 93 -2.52 -27.52 19.67
N HIS A 94 -2.92 -26.34 19.23
CA HIS A 94 -3.29 -25.23 20.12
C HIS A 94 -4.49 -25.62 20.98
N ARG A 95 -5.52 -26.23 20.37
CA ARG A 95 -6.74 -26.69 21.07
C ARG A 95 -6.41 -27.72 22.15
N ARG A 96 -5.54 -28.69 21.85
CA ARG A 96 -5.12 -29.72 22.81
C ARG A 96 -4.30 -29.14 23.97
N ILE A 97 -3.42 -28.18 23.71
CA ILE A 97 -2.65 -27.49 24.77
C ILE A 97 -3.59 -26.75 25.72
N LEU A 98 -4.47 -25.90 25.19
CA LEU A 98 -5.41 -25.14 26.02
C LEU A 98 -6.35 -26.06 26.81
N TYR A 99 -6.82 -27.15 26.20
CA TYR A 99 -7.66 -28.13 26.87
C TYR A 99 -6.92 -28.90 27.97
N ALA A 100 -5.66 -29.29 27.76
CA ALA A 100 -4.88 -29.96 28.80
C ALA A 100 -4.52 -29.00 29.96
N MET A 101 -4.18 -27.75 29.67
CA MET A 101 -3.97 -26.71 30.69
C MET A 101 -5.22 -26.49 31.53
N HIS A 102 -6.39 -26.61 30.89
CA HIS A 102 -7.67 -26.57 31.55
C HIS A 102 -7.92 -27.78 32.45
N GLU A 103 -7.70 -29.02 31.99
CA GLU A 103 -7.86 -30.21 32.85
C GLU A 103 -6.95 -30.16 34.08
N LEU A 104 -5.74 -29.62 33.93
CA LEU A 104 -4.81 -29.35 35.02
C LEU A 104 -5.26 -28.20 35.94
N GLY A 105 -6.29 -27.46 35.51
CA GLY A 105 -6.89 -26.34 36.20
C GLY A 105 -5.94 -25.16 36.34
N LEU A 106 -5.20 -24.79 35.29
CA LEU A 106 -4.21 -23.70 35.28
C LEU A 106 -4.84 -22.33 34.97
N SER A 107 -5.88 -21.94 35.72
CA SER A 107 -6.54 -20.63 35.56
C SER A 107 -5.59 -19.46 35.85
N SER A 108 -5.92 -18.26 35.33
CA SER A 108 -5.12 -17.03 35.51
C SER A 108 -4.85 -16.69 36.97
N ARG A 109 -5.81 -16.94 37.87
CA ARG A 109 -5.65 -16.70 39.32
C ARG A 109 -4.69 -17.66 40.04
N LYS A 110 -4.32 -18.78 39.43
CA LYS A 110 -3.48 -19.79 40.07
C LYS A 110 -1.98 -19.50 39.83
N PRO A 111 -1.10 -20.06 40.68
CA PRO A 111 0.33 -19.93 40.49
C PRO A 111 0.77 -20.65 39.20
N PHE A 112 1.83 -20.13 38.60
CA PHE A 112 2.47 -20.73 37.44
C PHE A 112 2.88 -22.18 37.70
N LYS A 113 2.85 -23.00 36.64
CA LYS A 113 3.33 -24.39 36.68
C LYS A 113 4.37 -24.60 35.59
N LYS A 114 5.31 -25.52 35.85
CA LYS A 114 6.36 -25.89 34.89
C LYS A 114 5.76 -26.32 33.55
N CYS A 115 6.27 -25.76 32.46
CA CYS A 115 5.83 -26.09 31.10
C CYS A 115 5.97 -27.59 30.80
N ALA A 116 7.02 -28.23 31.31
CA ALA A 116 7.25 -29.67 31.17
C ALA A 116 6.07 -30.54 31.66
N ARG A 117 5.35 -30.11 32.71
CA ARG A 117 4.17 -30.83 33.21
C ARG A 117 3.00 -30.75 32.23
N VAL A 118 2.79 -29.58 31.63
CA VAL A 118 1.72 -29.38 30.64
C VAL A 118 2.03 -30.16 29.37
N VAL A 119 3.28 -30.07 28.88
CA VAL A 119 3.73 -30.84 27.71
C VAL A 119 3.54 -32.34 27.95
N GLY A 120 3.95 -32.86 29.11
CA GLY A 120 3.76 -34.27 29.47
C GLY A 120 2.29 -34.72 29.44
N GLU A 121 1.38 -33.89 29.96
CA GLU A 121 -0.06 -34.18 29.95
C GLU A 121 -0.64 -34.20 28.53
N VAL A 122 -0.26 -33.21 27.70
CA VAL A 122 -0.69 -33.11 26.31
C VAL A 122 -0.23 -34.35 25.52
N LEU A 123 1.02 -34.77 25.71
CA LEU A 123 1.57 -35.96 25.04
C LEU A 123 0.92 -37.25 25.51
N GLY A 124 0.69 -37.39 26.82
CA GLY A 124 0.12 -38.60 27.40
C GLY A 124 -1.33 -38.84 26.99
N LYS A 125 -2.13 -37.78 26.83
CA LYS A 125 -3.59 -37.90 26.59
C LYS A 125 -4.04 -37.53 25.17
N PHE A 126 -3.45 -36.52 24.54
CA PHE A 126 -4.10 -35.83 23.41
C PHE A 126 -3.24 -35.76 22.15
N HIS A 127 -1.90 -35.71 22.25
CA HIS A 127 -1.01 -35.41 21.13
C HIS A 127 0.13 -36.44 21.01
N PRO A 128 0.00 -37.44 20.12
CA PRO A 128 0.96 -38.54 20.00
C PRO A 128 2.20 -38.17 19.17
N HIS A 129 2.65 -36.92 19.19
CA HIS A 129 3.80 -36.43 18.42
C HIS A 129 4.91 -35.92 19.35
N GLY A 130 6.03 -35.45 18.79
CA GLY A 130 7.17 -34.99 19.59
C GLY A 130 6.84 -33.85 20.55
N ASP A 131 7.52 -33.84 21.69
CA ASP A 131 7.44 -32.82 22.74
C ASP A 131 7.82 -31.42 22.23
N ASN A 132 8.84 -31.32 21.38
CA ASN A 132 9.28 -30.05 20.80
C ASN A 132 8.16 -29.30 20.07
N ALA A 133 7.33 -29.99 19.27
CA ALA A 133 6.25 -29.35 18.53
C ALA A 133 5.18 -28.74 19.46
N VAL A 134 4.90 -29.41 20.58
CA VAL A 134 3.97 -28.93 21.61
C VAL A 134 4.57 -27.75 22.36
N TYR A 135 5.84 -27.85 22.75
CA TYR A 135 6.53 -26.79 23.47
C TYR A 135 6.69 -25.53 22.63
N ASP A 136 7.13 -25.63 21.37
CA ASP A 136 7.26 -24.49 20.46
C ASP A 136 5.92 -23.80 20.21
N SER A 137 4.85 -24.58 20.06
CA SER A 137 3.49 -24.02 19.91
C SER A 137 3.04 -23.29 21.18
N MET A 138 3.37 -23.83 22.35
CA MET A 138 3.08 -23.22 23.64
C MET A 138 3.87 -21.92 23.84
N VAL A 139 5.14 -21.91 23.44
CA VAL A 139 6.00 -20.73 23.52
C VAL A 139 5.46 -19.61 22.65
N ARG A 140 5.11 -19.90 21.38
CA ARG A 140 4.52 -18.90 20.46
C ARG A 140 3.21 -18.32 20.98
N MET A 141 2.39 -19.12 21.68
CA MET A 141 1.15 -18.65 22.29
C MET A 141 1.36 -17.72 23.50
N ALA A 142 2.59 -17.67 24.03
CA ALA A 142 2.98 -16.81 25.14
C ALA A 142 3.81 -15.57 24.72
N GLN A 143 4.26 -15.51 23.47
CA GLN A 143 5.04 -14.40 22.93
C GLN A 143 4.13 -13.26 22.46
N ASP A 144 4.33 -12.07 23.01
CA ASP A 144 3.58 -10.84 22.71
C ASP A 144 3.89 -10.23 21.33
N PHE A 145 5.07 -10.51 20.79
CA PHE A 145 5.46 -10.15 19.42
C PHE A 145 4.97 -11.16 18.38
N SER A 146 4.56 -12.37 18.78
CA SER A 146 4.03 -13.40 17.88
C SER A 146 2.51 -13.34 17.74
N LEU A 147 1.78 -13.15 18.85
CA LEU A 147 0.33 -13.05 18.86
C LEU A 147 -0.11 -11.67 19.33
N ARG A 148 -1.15 -11.13 18.70
CA ARG A 148 -1.71 -9.83 19.08
C ARG A 148 -2.34 -9.85 20.48
N PHE A 149 -2.95 -10.98 20.82
CA PHE A 149 -3.48 -11.32 22.14
C PHE A 149 -2.96 -12.70 22.55
N PRO A 150 -1.91 -12.76 23.39
CA PRO A 150 -1.41 -14.02 23.94
C PRO A 150 -2.53 -14.79 24.65
N LEU A 151 -2.48 -16.13 24.55
CA LEU A 151 -3.46 -17.01 25.19
C LEU A 151 -2.89 -17.64 26.46
N ILE A 152 -1.57 -17.66 26.56
CA ILE A 152 -0.81 -18.27 27.65
C ILE A 152 0.08 -17.19 28.25
N GLN A 153 0.03 -17.06 29.57
CA GLN A 153 0.98 -16.23 30.28
C GLN A 153 2.21 -17.07 30.64
N GLY A 154 3.36 -16.70 30.08
CA GLY A 154 4.65 -17.32 30.37
C GLY A 154 5.42 -16.62 31.48
N HIS A 155 6.17 -17.38 32.27
CA HIS A 155 7.18 -16.88 33.22
C HIS A 155 8.52 -17.57 32.97
N GLY A 156 9.57 -16.76 32.77
CA GLY A 156 10.91 -17.20 32.34
C GLY A 156 11.28 -16.69 30.96
N ASN A 157 12.35 -17.21 30.37
CA ASN A 157 12.77 -16.83 29.02
C ASN A 157 11.97 -17.61 27.96
N PHE A 158 11.01 -16.93 27.32
CA PHE A 158 10.19 -17.45 26.22
C PHE A 158 10.72 -17.06 24.83
N GLY A 159 11.99 -16.65 24.73
CA GLY A 159 12.60 -16.16 23.51
C GLY A 159 12.45 -14.64 23.36
N SER A 160 13.18 -14.09 22.40
CA SER A 160 13.22 -12.66 22.09
C SER A 160 12.91 -12.44 20.61
N ILE A 161 12.77 -11.18 20.20
CA ILE A 161 12.64 -10.79 18.79
C ILE A 161 13.96 -10.97 18.01
N ASP A 162 15.06 -11.22 18.73
CA ASP A 162 16.42 -11.37 18.22
C ASP A 162 16.73 -12.81 17.76
N ALA A 163 15.67 -13.63 17.65
CA ALA A 163 15.70 -15.06 17.35
C ALA A 163 16.39 -15.91 18.42
N ASP A 164 16.50 -15.42 19.66
CA ASP A 164 16.96 -16.24 20.77
C ASP A 164 15.94 -17.36 21.06
N PRO A 165 16.37 -18.63 21.10
CA PRO A 165 15.48 -19.73 21.40
C PRO A 165 14.96 -19.60 22.84
N PRO A 166 13.72 -20.09 23.12
CA PRO A 166 13.21 -20.14 24.48
C PRO A 166 14.09 -21.02 25.36
N ALA A 167 14.12 -20.74 26.66
CA ALA A 167 14.76 -21.64 27.61
C ALA A 167 14.07 -23.02 27.58
N ALA A 168 14.77 -24.07 28.02
CA ALA A 168 14.19 -25.41 28.09
C ALA A 168 12.93 -25.45 28.99
N MET A 169 11.96 -26.30 28.63
CA MET A 169 10.66 -26.45 29.32
C MET A 169 10.72 -26.77 30.83
N ARG A 170 11.90 -27.13 31.33
CA ARG A 170 12.19 -27.35 32.76
C ARG A 170 12.38 -26.05 33.56
N TYR A 171 12.73 -24.95 32.89
CA TYR A 171 12.96 -23.64 33.51
C TYR A 171 11.78 -22.69 33.33
N THR A 172 11.03 -22.85 32.25
CA THR A 172 9.85 -22.02 31.95
C THR A 172 8.62 -22.52 32.70
N GLU A 173 7.76 -21.56 33.05
CA GLU A 173 6.47 -21.82 33.67
C GLU A 173 5.36 -21.12 32.89
N CYS A 174 4.17 -21.69 32.91
CA CYS A 174 3.02 -21.17 32.20
C CYS A 174 1.74 -21.28 33.03
N ARG A 175 0.78 -20.43 32.69
CA ARG A 175 -0.63 -20.52 33.10
C ARG A 175 -1.51 -19.95 31.99
N LEU A 176 -2.80 -20.21 32.03
CA LEU A 176 -3.73 -19.59 31.10
C LEU A 176 -3.87 -18.11 31.46
N GLU A 177 -3.83 -17.24 30.47
CA GLU A 177 -4.10 -15.82 30.68
C GLU A 177 -5.59 -15.58 30.98
N VAL A 178 -6.44 -16.47 30.45
CA VAL A 178 -7.89 -16.40 30.58
C VAL A 178 -8.40 -17.36 31.68
N ASP A 179 -9.30 -16.86 32.53
CA ASP A 179 -9.91 -17.64 33.62
C ASP A 179 -10.89 -18.69 33.07
N PHE A 180 -10.85 -19.88 33.66
CA PHE A 180 -11.85 -20.93 33.47
C PHE A 180 -12.87 -20.83 34.57
N VAL A 181 -14.12 -20.64 34.20
CA VAL A 181 -15.24 -20.56 35.14
C VAL A 181 -15.70 -22.00 35.39
N PRO A 182 -16.01 -22.40 36.64
CA PRO A 182 -16.83 -23.60 36.80
C PRO A 182 -18.06 -23.46 35.93
N ASN A 183 -18.43 -24.53 35.24
CA ASN A 183 -19.75 -24.56 34.61
C ASN A 183 -20.81 -24.33 35.71
N PHE A 184 -22.05 -24.08 35.31
CA PHE A 184 -23.12 -23.75 36.26
C PHE A 184 -23.43 -24.87 37.31
N ASP A 185 -22.92 -26.10 37.14
CA ASP A 185 -23.14 -27.23 38.05
C ASP A 185 -21.89 -27.66 38.87
N ASN A 186 -20.76 -26.93 38.74
CA ASN A 186 -19.48 -27.23 39.40
C ASN A 186 -18.88 -28.63 39.11
N SER A 187 -19.46 -29.41 38.18
CA SER A 187 -18.97 -30.77 37.87
C SER A 187 -17.80 -30.77 36.88
N GLN A 188 -17.76 -29.77 36.00
CA GLN A 188 -16.67 -29.49 35.08
C GLN A 188 -16.41 -27.99 35.07
N LYS A 189 -15.22 -27.59 34.64
CA LYS A 189 -14.93 -26.19 34.36
C LYS A 189 -15.04 -25.98 32.85
N GLU A 190 -15.51 -24.81 32.45
CA GLU A 190 -15.52 -24.39 31.07
C GLU A 190 -14.57 -23.20 30.91
N PRO A 191 -13.89 -23.08 29.77
CA PRO A 191 -13.19 -21.84 29.48
C PRO A 191 -14.21 -20.70 29.49
N SER A 192 -13.83 -19.53 30.00
CA SER A 192 -14.52 -18.32 29.51
C SER A 192 -14.31 -18.12 28.00
N LEU A 193 -13.29 -18.77 27.41
CA LEU A 193 -12.98 -18.75 25.98
C LEU A 193 -12.74 -20.14 25.37
N LEU A 194 -13.66 -20.54 24.47
CA LEU A 194 -13.82 -21.78 23.66
C LEU A 194 -15.11 -22.53 24.05
N PRO A 195 -16.30 -22.06 23.64
CA PRO A 195 -16.60 -21.46 22.33
C PRO A 195 -16.10 -20.02 22.19
N ALA A 196 -15.62 -19.70 20.99
CA ALA A 196 -15.02 -18.40 20.70
C ALA A 196 -16.14 -17.34 20.65
N ARG A 197 -16.46 -16.72 21.80
CA ARG A 197 -17.41 -15.59 21.88
C ARG A 197 -17.01 -14.43 20.96
N LEU A 198 -15.72 -14.35 20.65
CA LEU A 198 -15.12 -13.41 19.71
C LEU A 198 -14.39 -14.15 18.58
N PRO A 199 -14.27 -13.54 17.39
CA PRO A 199 -13.59 -14.12 16.24
C PRO A 199 -12.06 -14.20 16.43
N THR A 200 -11.60 -15.19 17.20
CA THR A 200 -10.19 -15.42 17.54
C THR A 200 -9.31 -15.65 16.31
N LEU A 201 -9.86 -16.21 15.23
CA LEU A 201 -9.16 -16.38 13.95
C LEU A 201 -8.66 -15.05 13.37
N LEU A 202 -9.51 -14.01 13.40
CA LEU A 202 -9.15 -12.68 12.91
C LEU A 202 -8.33 -11.90 13.94
N LEU A 203 -8.62 -12.10 15.23
CA LEU A 203 -7.93 -11.43 16.33
C LEU A 203 -6.42 -11.74 16.32
N ASN A 204 -6.08 -13.03 16.31
CA ASN A 204 -4.69 -13.48 16.41
C ASN A 204 -4.07 -13.84 15.07
N GLY A 205 -4.89 -14.04 14.03
CA GLY A 205 -4.43 -14.57 12.76
C GLY A 205 -3.99 -16.03 12.85
N SER A 206 -3.54 -16.56 11.72
CA SER A 206 -2.95 -17.90 11.66
C SER A 206 -2.11 -18.04 10.40
N SER A 207 -0.92 -18.60 10.54
CA SER A 207 -0.06 -18.99 9.42
C SER A 207 0.14 -20.50 9.40
N GLY A 208 0.08 -21.13 8.23
CA GLY A 208 0.22 -22.58 8.10
C GLY A 208 0.47 -23.02 6.67
N ILE A 209 1.40 -23.97 6.51
CA ILE A 209 1.70 -24.60 5.22
C ILE A 209 1.17 -26.04 5.29
N ALA A 210 0.29 -26.39 4.37
CA ALA A 210 -0.31 -27.71 4.24
C ALA A 210 0.14 -28.39 2.93
N VAL A 211 -0.46 -29.54 2.60
CA VAL A 211 -0.20 -30.22 1.33
C VAL A 211 -1.05 -29.57 0.23
N GLY A 212 -0.39 -28.92 -0.73
CA GLY A 212 -1.05 -28.28 -1.87
C GLY A 212 -1.75 -26.94 -1.56
N MET A 213 -1.70 -26.45 -0.33
CA MET A 213 -2.27 -25.17 0.06
C MET A 213 -1.55 -24.56 1.26
N ALA A 214 -1.75 -23.26 1.46
CA ALA A 214 -1.25 -22.52 2.61
C ALA A 214 -2.37 -21.63 3.16
N THR A 215 -2.20 -21.17 4.39
CA THR A 215 -3.02 -20.15 5.03
C THR A 215 -2.12 -19.11 5.67
N ASN A 216 -2.47 -17.84 5.52
CA ASN A 216 -1.79 -16.73 6.16
C ASN A 216 -2.79 -15.60 6.41
N ILE A 217 -3.33 -15.55 7.62
CA ILE A 217 -4.37 -14.61 8.04
C ILE A 217 -3.71 -13.59 8.98
N PRO A 218 -3.83 -12.28 8.71
CA PRO A 218 -3.24 -11.25 9.56
C PRO A 218 -4.07 -11.05 10.85
N PRO A 219 -3.44 -10.61 11.95
CA PRO A 219 -4.12 -10.22 13.19
C PRO A 219 -4.84 -8.88 13.05
N HIS A 220 -5.86 -8.66 13.89
CA HIS A 220 -6.68 -7.46 13.92
C HIS A 220 -6.92 -6.97 15.35
N ASN A 221 -7.38 -5.73 15.48
CA ASN A 221 -7.67 -5.14 16.77
C ASN A 221 -8.98 -5.69 17.36
N LEU A 222 -8.98 -5.97 18.67
CA LEU A 222 -10.16 -6.50 19.38
C LEU A 222 -11.33 -5.52 19.37
N GLY A 223 -11.07 -4.23 19.63
CA GLY A 223 -12.11 -3.22 19.71
C GLY A 223 -12.81 -3.02 18.38
N GLU A 224 -12.03 -2.91 17.30
CA GLU A 224 -12.52 -2.77 15.92
C GLU A 224 -13.31 -4.01 15.48
N LEU A 225 -12.82 -5.22 15.82
CA LEU A 225 -13.54 -6.46 15.50
C LEU A 225 -14.91 -6.54 16.19
N VAL A 226 -15.00 -6.10 17.45
CA VAL A 226 -16.29 -6.04 18.17
C VAL A 226 -17.23 -5.03 17.53
N ASP A 227 -16.73 -3.86 17.12
CA ASP A 227 -17.55 -2.83 16.46
C ASP A 227 -18.09 -3.32 15.12
N VAL A 228 -17.27 -4.02 14.34
CA VAL A 228 -17.70 -4.68 13.09
C VAL A 228 -18.75 -5.76 13.36
N LEU A 229 -18.56 -6.57 14.40
CA LEU A 229 -19.53 -7.60 14.78
C LEU A 229 -20.89 -6.96 15.15
N CYS A 230 -20.87 -5.91 15.97
CA CYS A 230 -22.06 -5.13 16.31
C CYS A 230 -22.73 -4.55 15.06
N ALA A 231 -21.96 -3.98 14.13
CA ALA A 231 -22.50 -3.45 12.88
C ALA A 231 -23.19 -4.53 12.03
N LEU A 232 -22.60 -5.73 11.95
CA LEU A 232 -23.14 -6.86 11.20
C LEU A 232 -24.39 -7.46 11.86
N ILE A 233 -24.46 -7.46 13.20
CA ILE A 233 -25.66 -7.84 13.95
C ILE A 233 -26.85 -6.91 13.63
N HIS A 234 -26.61 -5.60 13.56
CA HIS A 234 -27.64 -4.62 13.22
C HIS A 234 -28.03 -4.65 11.74
N ASN A 235 -27.04 -4.84 10.86
CA ASN A 235 -27.23 -4.90 9.42
C ASN A 235 -26.47 -6.10 8.80
N PRO A 236 -27.12 -7.27 8.64
CA PRO A 236 -26.46 -8.47 8.10
C PRO A 236 -26.04 -8.32 6.63
N GLU A 237 -26.68 -7.39 5.91
CA GLU A 237 -26.39 -7.08 4.51
C GLU A 237 -25.37 -5.95 4.33
N ALA A 238 -24.76 -5.45 5.42
CA ALA A 238 -23.75 -4.40 5.39
C ALA A 238 -22.71 -4.64 4.28
N SER A 239 -22.40 -3.56 3.56
CA SER A 239 -21.39 -3.59 2.50
C SER A 239 -19.99 -3.74 3.12
N LEU A 240 -19.04 -4.30 2.36
CA LEU A 240 -17.66 -4.41 2.85
C LEU A 240 -17.07 -3.04 3.20
N GLN A 241 -17.49 -1.99 2.49
CA GLN A 241 -17.01 -0.62 2.70
C GLN A 241 -17.47 -0.08 4.05
N GLU A 242 -18.74 -0.26 4.42
CA GLU A 242 -19.27 0.07 5.75
C GLU A 242 -18.52 -0.67 6.87
N LEU A 243 -18.20 -1.96 6.66
CA LEU A 243 -17.46 -2.74 7.68
C LEU A 243 -16.03 -2.21 7.88
N LEU A 244 -15.39 -1.72 6.82
CA LEU A 244 -14.02 -1.20 6.90
C LEU A 244 -13.93 0.21 7.50
N GLU A 245 -15.04 0.95 7.58
CA GLU A 245 -15.09 2.18 8.37
C GLU A 245 -14.87 1.90 9.86
N TYR A 246 -15.37 0.76 10.36
CA TYR A 246 -15.16 0.32 11.74
C TYR A 246 -13.84 -0.44 11.95
N MET A 247 -13.37 -1.18 10.92
CA MET A 247 -12.10 -1.90 10.96
C MET A 247 -11.26 -1.54 9.72
N PRO A 248 -10.45 -0.46 9.80
CA PRO A 248 -9.69 0.03 8.66
C PRO A 248 -8.67 -0.96 8.07
N GLY A 249 -8.21 -1.94 8.85
CA GLY A 249 -7.22 -2.91 8.39
C GLY A 249 -6.60 -3.76 9.51
N PRO A 250 -5.54 -4.52 9.21
CA PRO A 250 -4.82 -5.34 10.19
C PRO A 250 -4.17 -4.52 11.31
N ASP A 251 -3.97 -5.17 12.46
CA ASP A 251 -3.24 -4.62 13.61
C ASP A 251 -2.18 -5.63 14.06
N PHE A 252 -0.92 -5.39 13.69
CA PHE A 252 0.19 -6.29 13.99
C PHE A 252 0.71 -6.09 15.42
N PRO A 253 1.15 -7.17 16.11
CA PRO A 253 1.71 -7.05 17.46
C PRO A 253 2.95 -6.16 17.52
N THR A 254 3.77 -6.15 16.47
CA THR A 254 5.01 -5.36 16.38
C THR A 254 4.78 -3.91 15.92
N GLY A 255 3.53 -3.52 15.61
CA GLY A 255 3.21 -2.20 15.08
C GLY A 255 3.52 -2.06 13.59
N GLY A 256 4.27 -1.02 13.23
CA GLY A 256 4.63 -0.71 11.86
C GLY A 256 3.61 0.15 11.10
N LEU A 257 4.07 0.67 9.96
CA LEU A 257 3.30 1.46 9.02
C LEU A 257 2.78 0.54 7.92
N ILE A 258 1.47 0.51 7.73
CA ILE A 258 0.84 -0.21 6.62
C ILE A 258 0.69 0.80 5.47
N MET A 259 1.38 0.52 4.36
CA MET A 259 1.38 1.42 3.20
C MET A 259 0.14 1.18 2.34
N GLY A 260 -0.67 2.22 2.12
CA GLY A 260 -1.83 2.21 1.24
C GLY A 260 -1.56 2.90 -0.10
N ASN A 261 -1.97 2.30 -1.22
CA ASN A 261 -2.02 3.00 -2.51
C ASN A 261 -3.24 3.93 -2.54
N LEU A 262 -3.09 5.21 -2.18
CA LEU A 262 -4.11 6.24 -2.39
C LEU A 262 -3.73 7.15 -3.56
N GLY A 263 -4.19 6.78 -4.76
CA GLY A 263 -4.50 7.79 -5.75
C GLY A 263 -5.74 8.56 -5.28
N HIS A 264 -5.71 9.89 -5.40
CA HIS A 264 -6.79 10.82 -5.03
C HIS A 264 -8.20 10.29 -5.39
N TRP A 265 -9.19 10.66 -4.57
CA TRP A 265 -10.60 10.22 -4.48
C TRP A 265 -10.89 9.21 -3.36
N VAL A 266 -11.90 9.60 -2.56
CA VAL A 266 -12.47 9.06 -1.31
C VAL A 266 -13.01 7.60 -1.42
N ALA A 267 -12.33 6.71 -2.13
CA ALA A 267 -12.75 5.31 -2.29
C ALA A 267 -11.59 4.35 -2.63
N ALA A 268 -10.34 4.71 -2.35
CA ALA A 268 -9.17 3.99 -2.89
C ALA A 268 -8.19 3.45 -1.84
N LEU A 269 -8.55 3.27 -0.57
CA LEU A 269 -7.80 2.45 0.41
C LEU A 269 -7.82 0.92 0.07
N VAL A 270 -8.14 0.59 -1.20
CA VAL A 270 -9.23 -0.36 -1.49
C VAL A 270 -8.99 -1.30 -2.68
N ILE A 271 -7.76 -1.46 -3.18
CA ILE A 271 -7.53 -2.46 -4.25
C ILE A 271 -6.81 -3.70 -3.73
N ASP A 272 -5.75 -3.64 -2.93
CA ASP A 272 -5.08 -4.87 -2.44
C ASP A 272 -5.56 -5.33 -1.04
N GLY A 273 -5.85 -4.40 -0.12
CA GLY A 273 -6.45 -4.71 1.19
C GLY A 273 -7.92 -5.13 1.09
N ILE A 274 -8.73 -4.40 0.31
CA ILE A 274 -10.11 -4.82 -0.01
C ILE A 274 -10.13 -6.05 -0.92
N SER A 275 -9.22 -6.23 -1.89
CA SER A 275 -9.18 -7.53 -2.59
C SER A 275 -8.87 -8.65 -1.62
N SER A 276 -8.00 -8.43 -0.63
CA SER A 276 -7.76 -9.39 0.45
C SER A 276 -9.04 -9.70 1.21
N TYR A 277 -9.77 -8.69 1.69
CA TYR A 277 -11.00 -8.92 2.45
C TYR A 277 -12.21 -9.36 1.60
N ARG A 278 -12.24 -9.05 0.31
CA ARG A 278 -13.30 -9.44 -0.64
C ARG A 278 -13.09 -10.85 -1.18
N THR A 279 -11.86 -11.19 -1.55
CA THR A 279 -11.52 -12.47 -2.21
C THR A 279 -10.85 -13.48 -1.28
N GLY A 280 -10.33 -13.03 -0.13
CA GLY A 280 -9.49 -13.83 0.76
C GLY A 280 -8.00 -13.81 0.42
N ARG A 281 -7.58 -13.11 -0.65
CA ARG A 281 -6.17 -13.04 -1.08
C ARG A 281 -5.73 -11.62 -1.41
N GLY A 282 -4.50 -11.29 -1.02
CA GLY A 282 -3.85 -10.08 -1.48
C GLY A 282 -2.53 -9.83 -0.75
N ARG A 283 -1.91 -8.70 -1.06
CA ARG A 283 -0.59 -8.33 -0.57
C ARG A 283 -0.69 -7.05 0.24
N ILE A 284 -0.11 -7.05 1.43
CA ILE A 284 -0.10 -5.91 2.35
C ILE A 284 1.36 -5.53 2.58
N VAL A 285 1.74 -4.31 2.22
CA VAL A 285 3.11 -3.82 2.44
C VAL A 285 3.19 -3.21 3.84
N VAL A 286 4.13 -3.70 4.65
CA VAL A 286 4.37 -3.25 6.01
C VAL A 286 5.78 -2.67 6.08
N ARG A 287 5.87 -1.42 6.50
CA ARG A 287 7.10 -0.64 6.65
C ARG A 287 7.40 -0.44 8.13
N GLY A 288 8.66 -0.61 8.53
CA GLY A 288 9.12 -0.33 9.88
C GLY A 288 9.13 1.16 10.17
N LYS A 289 8.81 1.53 11.42
CA LYS A 289 8.81 2.94 11.85
C LYS A 289 10.25 3.37 12.12
N ALA A 290 10.71 4.37 11.36
CA ALA A 290 12.02 4.95 11.52
C ALA A 290 11.92 6.48 11.60
N ASP A 291 12.65 7.07 12.54
CA ASP A 291 12.74 8.51 12.71
C ASP A 291 14.16 9.00 12.40
N ILE A 292 14.29 10.24 11.96
CA ILE A 292 15.58 10.89 11.71
C ILE A 292 15.88 11.78 12.91
N GLU A 293 16.95 11.50 13.65
CA GLU A 293 17.43 12.34 14.76
C GLU A 293 18.79 12.96 14.41
N LEU A 294 19.01 14.19 14.89
CA LEU A 294 20.31 14.85 14.85
C LEU A 294 21.07 14.52 16.12
N LEU A 295 22.13 13.71 16.02
CA LEU A 295 22.91 13.23 17.18
C LEU A 295 23.69 14.36 17.87
N ASP A 296 24.16 15.34 17.10
CA ASP A 296 24.99 16.42 17.64
C ASP A 296 24.86 17.71 16.81
N SER A 297 24.37 18.78 17.46
CA SER A 297 24.18 20.10 16.84
C SER A 297 25.51 20.74 16.41
N LYS A 298 26.65 20.34 17.02
CA LYS A 298 27.97 20.88 16.68
C LYS A 298 28.61 20.19 15.47
N THR A 299 28.46 18.86 15.36
CA THR A 299 29.05 18.10 14.24
C THR A 299 28.09 17.83 13.08
N LYS A 300 26.82 18.25 13.19
CA LYS A 300 25.75 18.08 12.18
C LYS A 300 25.64 16.63 11.68
N ARG A 301 25.83 15.65 12.57
CA ARG A 301 25.66 14.23 12.24
C ARG A 301 24.21 13.81 12.46
N SER A 302 23.61 13.26 11.42
CA SER A 302 22.26 12.69 11.47
C SER A 302 22.35 11.18 11.67
N ALA A 303 21.33 10.61 12.31
CA ALA A 303 21.14 9.18 12.43
C ALA A 303 19.70 8.79 12.09
N VAL A 304 19.56 7.61 11.51
CA VAL A 304 18.26 6.97 11.29
C VAL A 304 18.03 6.00 12.45
N ILE A 305 16.89 6.12 13.11
CA ILE A 305 16.55 5.32 14.29
C ILE A 305 15.31 4.49 14.00
N ILE A 306 15.49 3.18 13.97
CA ILE A 306 14.40 2.23 13.78
C ILE A 306 13.80 1.90 15.15
N LYS A 307 12.52 2.25 15.32
CA LYS A 307 11.74 2.01 16.55
C LYS A 307 10.86 0.78 16.47
N GLU A 308 10.37 0.45 15.27
CA GLU A 308 9.48 -0.70 15.03
C GLU A 308 9.88 -1.42 13.75
N ILE A 309 9.78 -2.76 13.75
CA ILE A 309 10.07 -3.61 12.59
C ILE A 309 8.79 -4.28 12.09
N PRO A 310 8.73 -4.63 10.79
CA PRO A 310 7.59 -5.35 10.24
C PRO A 310 7.35 -6.71 10.91
N TYR A 311 6.09 -7.16 10.89
CA TYR A 311 5.67 -8.42 11.50
C TYR A 311 6.46 -9.63 10.95
N GLN A 312 6.82 -10.57 11.83
CA GLN A 312 7.64 -11.77 11.53
C GLN A 312 9.06 -11.48 11.01
N THR A 313 9.58 -10.26 11.20
CA THR A 313 10.96 -9.91 10.86
C THR A 313 11.85 -10.06 12.10
N ASN A 314 13.02 -10.68 11.95
CA ASN A 314 14.00 -10.77 13.03
C ASN A 314 14.89 -9.53 13.02
N LYS A 315 15.10 -8.94 14.21
CA LYS A 315 15.94 -7.73 14.36
C LYS A 315 17.41 -8.02 14.05
N SER A 316 17.97 -9.10 14.63
CA SER A 316 19.37 -9.49 14.42
C SER A 316 19.69 -9.74 12.95
N SER A 317 18.83 -10.47 12.24
CA SER A 317 19.00 -10.75 10.81
C SER A 317 18.88 -9.49 9.95
N LEU A 318 18.05 -8.53 10.35
CA LEU A 318 17.95 -7.23 9.68
C LEU A 318 19.27 -6.45 9.83
N VAL A 319 19.81 -6.35 11.04
CA VAL A 319 21.07 -5.65 11.32
C VAL A 319 22.24 -6.31 10.60
N GLU A 320 22.32 -7.64 10.61
CA GLU A 320 23.33 -8.41 9.87
C GLU A 320 23.25 -8.13 8.36
N LYS A 321 22.04 -8.11 7.79
CA LYS A 321 21.85 -7.81 6.37
C LYS A 321 22.27 -6.37 6.04
N ILE A 322 21.97 -5.40 6.90
CA ILE A 322 22.41 -4.02 6.69
C ILE A 322 23.94 -3.94 6.71
N ALA A 323 24.60 -4.62 7.66
CA ALA A 323 26.06 -4.67 7.73
C ALA A 323 26.70 -5.27 6.45
N GLU A 324 26.12 -6.37 5.94
CA GLU A 324 26.55 -7.01 4.67
C GLU A 324 26.40 -6.05 3.46
N LEU A 325 25.30 -5.28 3.41
CA LEU A 325 25.06 -4.31 2.34
C LEU A 325 26.03 -3.12 2.39
N VAL A 326 26.43 -2.70 3.59
CA VAL A 326 27.44 -1.66 3.80
C VAL A 326 28.83 -2.16 3.42
N GLU A 327 29.20 -3.40 3.80
CA GLU A 327 30.50 -4.00 3.46
C GLU A 327 30.65 -4.24 1.95
N SER A 328 29.57 -4.70 1.30
CA SER A 328 29.51 -4.89 -0.17
C SER A 328 29.45 -3.58 -0.98
N LYS A 329 29.38 -2.41 -0.31
CA LYS A 329 29.21 -1.06 -0.91
C LYS A 329 27.97 -0.93 -1.80
N THR A 330 26.95 -1.76 -1.57
CA THR A 330 25.66 -1.61 -2.25
C THR A 330 24.82 -0.51 -1.61
N LEU A 331 24.99 -0.30 -0.30
CA LEU A 331 24.36 0.78 0.46
C LEU A 331 25.42 1.75 0.96
N GLU A 332 25.40 2.97 0.42
CA GLU A 332 26.33 4.05 0.78
C GLU A 332 25.70 5.01 1.81
N GLY A 333 26.54 5.80 2.48
CA GLY A 333 26.08 6.82 3.43
C GLY A 333 25.96 6.39 4.90
N ILE A 334 26.16 5.12 5.25
CA ILE A 334 26.20 4.63 6.65
C ILE A 334 27.64 4.65 7.18
N ASN A 335 27.82 5.19 8.38
CA ASN A 335 29.09 5.22 9.12
C ASN A 335 29.19 4.08 10.15
N ASP A 336 28.15 3.89 10.96
CA ASP A 336 28.13 2.92 12.06
C ASP A 336 26.69 2.42 12.30
N ILE A 337 26.54 1.22 12.87
CA ILE A 337 25.25 0.60 13.21
C ILE A 337 25.33 0.09 14.64
N ARG A 338 24.40 0.52 15.49
CA ARG A 338 24.32 0.11 16.90
C ARG A 338 22.92 -0.32 17.28
N ASP A 339 22.83 -1.34 18.11
CA ASP A 339 21.59 -1.75 18.75
C ASP A 339 21.57 -1.24 20.20
N GLU A 340 20.74 -0.24 20.46
CA GLU A 340 20.49 0.38 21.77
C GLU A 340 19.12 -0.06 22.32
N SER A 341 18.66 -1.25 21.93
CA SER A 341 17.38 -1.79 22.40
C SER A 341 17.42 -2.16 23.87
N ASP A 342 16.48 -1.59 24.63
CA ASP A 342 16.35 -1.77 26.08
C ASP A 342 14.97 -2.35 26.45
N ARG A 343 14.72 -2.56 27.75
CA ARG A 343 13.39 -2.96 28.25
C ARG A 343 12.27 -1.95 27.92
N SER A 344 12.61 -0.69 27.66
CA SER A 344 11.66 0.36 27.30
C SER A 344 11.20 0.32 25.84
N GLY A 345 11.89 -0.44 24.98
CA GLY A 345 11.55 -0.54 23.56
C GLY A 345 12.77 -0.76 22.68
N MET A 346 12.51 -1.10 21.42
CA MET A 346 13.53 -1.32 20.42
C MET A 346 14.09 0.01 19.91
N ARG A 347 15.41 0.11 19.77
CA ARG A 347 16.10 1.28 19.23
C ARG A 347 17.36 0.84 18.49
N VAL A 348 17.26 0.71 17.16
CA VAL A 348 18.43 0.45 16.31
C VAL A 348 18.87 1.78 15.70
N VAL A 349 20.10 2.20 15.99
CA VAL A 349 20.69 3.46 15.58
C VAL A 349 21.63 3.23 14.40
N ILE A 350 21.36 3.90 13.28
CA ILE A 350 22.19 3.89 12.08
C ILE A 350 22.79 5.27 11.92
N GLU A 351 24.08 5.42 12.21
CA GLU A 351 24.77 6.69 12.05
C GLU A 351 25.15 6.93 10.60
N LEU A 352 24.93 8.17 10.12
CA LEU A 352 25.22 8.53 8.75
C LEU A 352 26.59 9.20 8.60
N LYS A 353 27.19 9.06 7.41
CA LYS A 353 28.40 9.79 7.01
C LYS A 353 28.10 11.28 6.86
N ARG A 354 29.12 12.12 7.05
CA ARG A 354 29.00 13.58 6.87
C ARG A 354 28.63 13.90 5.41
N GLY A 355 27.55 14.64 5.21
CA GLY A 355 27.06 15.05 3.89
C GLY A 355 26.11 14.06 3.21
N ALA A 356 25.78 12.92 3.84
CA ALA A 356 24.74 12.03 3.34
C ALA A 356 23.35 12.54 3.72
N ASP A 357 22.41 12.49 2.77
CA ASP A 357 21.00 12.83 3.03
C ASP A 357 20.32 11.65 3.78
N PRO A 358 19.77 11.87 4.98
CA PRO A 358 19.11 10.82 5.76
C PRO A 358 17.89 10.21 5.05
N SER A 359 17.17 10.99 4.25
CA SER A 359 15.96 10.52 3.56
C SER A 359 16.31 9.48 2.49
N ILE A 360 17.40 9.70 1.75
CA ILE A 360 17.88 8.79 0.70
C ILE A 360 18.39 7.48 1.29
N VAL A 361 19.15 7.56 2.38
CA VAL A 361 19.65 6.36 3.06
C VAL A 361 18.47 5.55 3.62
N LEU A 362 17.47 6.22 4.19
CA LEU A 362 16.26 5.57 4.68
C LEU A 362 15.46 4.89 3.56
N ASN A 363 15.28 5.54 2.41
CA ASN A 363 14.62 4.94 1.25
C ASN A 363 15.39 3.72 0.72
N ASN A 364 16.72 3.80 0.67
CA ASN A 364 17.56 2.65 0.31
C ASN A 364 17.44 1.50 1.33
N LEU A 365 17.35 1.80 2.63
CA LEU A 365 17.10 0.79 3.66
C LEU A 365 15.75 0.11 3.43
N TYR A 366 14.68 0.85 3.16
CA TYR A 366 13.37 0.27 2.84
C TYR A 366 13.41 -0.60 1.58
N ARG A 367 14.13 -0.19 0.54
CA ARG A 367 14.20 -0.94 -0.73
C ARG A 367 15.01 -2.23 -0.64
N LEU A 368 16.14 -2.20 0.07
CA LEU A 368 17.14 -3.29 0.06
C LEU A 368 17.04 -4.24 1.25
N THR A 369 16.31 -3.87 2.31
CA THR A 369 16.26 -4.62 3.56
C THR A 369 14.85 -5.04 3.94
N ALA A 370 14.73 -5.96 4.90
CA ALA A 370 13.44 -6.39 5.44
C ALA A 370 12.76 -5.32 6.33
N LEU A 371 13.31 -4.10 6.42
CA LEU A 371 12.66 -2.97 7.06
C LEU A 371 11.36 -2.58 6.35
N GLN A 372 11.23 -2.87 5.05
CA GLN A 372 9.96 -2.92 4.36
C GLN A 372 9.73 -4.33 3.83
N SER A 373 8.64 -4.96 4.25
CA SER A 373 8.30 -6.32 3.83
C SER A 373 6.85 -6.40 3.39
N SER A 374 6.51 -7.45 2.64
CA SER A 374 5.12 -7.66 2.22
C SER A 374 4.53 -8.90 2.86
N PHE A 375 3.44 -8.70 3.60
CA PHE A 375 2.61 -9.74 4.14
C PHE A 375 1.63 -10.25 3.07
N ASN A 376 1.79 -11.50 2.66
CA ASN A 376 0.92 -12.13 1.67
C ASN A 376 -0.29 -12.75 2.37
N CYS A 377 -1.44 -12.09 2.29
CA CYS A 377 -2.69 -12.54 2.87
C CYS A 377 -3.30 -13.68 2.04
N ASN A 378 -3.68 -14.77 2.71
CA ASN A 378 -4.36 -15.91 2.13
C ASN A 378 -5.26 -16.58 3.19
N MET A 379 -6.53 -16.17 3.23
CA MET A 379 -7.49 -16.52 4.26
C MET A 379 -8.18 -17.86 4.00
N VAL A 380 -7.44 -18.94 4.23
CA VAL A 380 -7.94 -20.32 4.12
C VAL A 380 -8.18 -20.90 5.51
N GLY A 381 -9.39 -21.39 5.76
CA GLY A 381 -9.79 -22.06 7.00
C GLY A 381 -10.65 -23.29 6.73
N ILE A 382 -10.80 -24.15 7.73
CA ILE A 382 -11.69 -25.32 7.66
C ILE A 382 -13.10 -24.90 8.03
N LEU A 383 -14.05 -25.10 7.11
CA LEU A 383 -15.48 -24.94 7.31
C LEU A 383 -16.17 -26.28 7.00
N ASP A 384 -16.96 -26.80 7.94
CA ASP A 384 -17.66 -28.09 7.81
C ASP A 384 -16.77 -29.27 7.33
N GLY A 385 -15.52 -29.29 7.80
CA GLY A 385 -14.55 -30.34 7.45
C GLY A 385 -13.90 -30.17 6.07
N GLN A 386 -14.07 -29.02 5.41
CA GLN A 386 -13.45 -28.73 4.11
C GLN A 386 -12.63 -27.44 4.15
N PRO A 387 -11.44 -27.41 3.53
CA PRO A 387 -10.65 -26.18 3.41
C PRO A 387 -11.31 -25.24 2.39
N LYS A 388 -11.66 -24.03 2.81
CA LYS A 388 -12.28 -23.00 1.97
C LYS A 388 -11.51 -21.68 2.05
N LEU A 389 -11.35 -21.02 0.90
CA LEU A 389 -10.89 -19.63 0.82
C LEU A 389 -12.10 -18.71 1.06
N MET A 390 -12.00 -17.81 2.02
CA MET A 390 -13.12 -16.95 2.44
C MET A 390 -12.67 -15.49 2.55
N GLY A 391 -13.56 -14.57 2.19
CA GLY A 391 -13.42 -13.14 2.51
C GLY A 391 -13.81 -12.83 3.96
N LEU A 392 -13.62 -11.57 4.37
CA LEU A 392 -13.93 -11.09 5.72
C LEU A 392 -15.41 -11.27 6.09
N LYS A 393 -16.32 -10.86 5.19
CA LYS A 393 -17.77 -10.98 5.42
C LYS A 393 -18.19 -12.44 5.61
N GLU A 394 -17.65 -13.35 4.78
CA GLU A 394 -17.93 -14.79 4.93
C GLU A 394 -17.40 -15.35 6.27
N LEU A 395 -16.21 -14.93 6.70
CA LEU A 395 -15.65 -15.35 8.00
C LEU A 395 -16.53 -14.89 9.16
N LEU A 396 -16.95 -13.62 9.18
CA LEU A 396 -17.78 -13.07 10.24
C LEU A 396 -19.19 -13.67 10.28
N GLN A 397 -19.85 -13.84 9.13
CA GLN A 397 -21.18 -14.46 9.06
C GLN A 397 -21.19 -15.92 9.56
N ASN A 398 -20.11 -16.67 9.32
CA ASN A 398 -19.99 -18.04 9.82
C ASN A 398 -19.83 -18.09 11.34
N LEU A 399 -19.24 -17.06 11.94
CA LEU A 399 -19.12 -16.93 13.39
C LEU A 399 -20.47 -16.63 14.05
N ASP A 400 -21.28 -15.73 13.48
CA ASP A 400 -22.65 -15.48 13.99
C ASP A 400 -23.50 -16.74 14.01
N ALA A 401 -23.45 -17.52 12.93
CA ALA A 401 -24.18 -18.76 12.80
C ALA A 401 -23.76 -19.80 13.86
N LEU A 402 -22.51 -19.75 14.29
CA LEU A 402 -21.97 -20.62 15.33
C LEU A 402 -22.40 -20.17 16.74
N LEU A 403 -22.26 -18.88 17.04
CA LEU A 403 -22.67 -18.30 18.32
C LEU A 403 -24.16 -18.56 18.60
N LEU A 404 -25.00 -18.48 17.56
CA LEU A 404 -26.42 -18.85 17.62
C LEU A 404 -26.64 -20.32 18.01
N ARG A 405 -25.83 -21.26 17.48
CA ARG A 405 -25.97 -22.69 17.78
C ARG A 405 -25.54 -23.04 19.21
N ASP A 406 -24.46 -22.43 19.68
CA ASP A 406 -23.91 -22.72 21.01
C ASP A 406 -24.86 -22.25 22.13
N VAL A 407 -25.49 -21.08 21.96
CA VAL A 407 -26.50 -20.56 22.91
C VAL A 407 -27.74 -21.46 22.97
N GLN A 408 -28.13 -22.09 21.85
CA GLN A 408 -29.34 -22.90 21.76
C GLN A 408 -29.22 -24.31 22.38
N GLY A 409 -28.01 -24.88 22.46
CA GLY A 409 -27.85 -26.33 22.61
C GLY A 409 -27.66 -26.87 24.04
N THR A 410 -26.85 -26.24 24.88
CA THR A 410 -26.24 -26.97 26.01
C THR A 410 -26.85 -26.67 27.39
N SER A 411 -27.21 -25.42 27.69
CA SER A 411 -27.72 -25.05 29.02
C SER A 411 -29.21 -25.35 29.18
N PHE A 412 -30.02 -25.09 28.14
CA PHE A 412 -31.48 -25.27 28.21
C PHE A 412 -31.89 -26.72 28.51
N HIS A 413 -31.30 -27.68 27.79
CA HIS A 413 -31.57 -29.10 28.01
C HIS A 413 -31.15 -29.56 29.41
N LYS A 414 -30.03 -29.07 29.93
CA LYS A 414 -29.57 -29.43 31.27
C LYS A 414 -30.47 -28.88 32.37
N HIS A 415 -30.90 -27.61 32.29
CA HIS A 415 -31.83 -27.05 33.29
C HIS A 415 -33.17 -27.79 33.26
N LYS A 416 -33.66 -28.15 32.07
CA LYS A 416 -34.88 -28.95 31.90
C LYS A 416 -34.73 -30.35 32.51
N ASP A 417 -33.63 -31.04 32.23
CA ASP A 417 -33.33 -32.36 32.78
C ASP A 417 -33.17 -32.32 34.32
N ARG A 418 -32.48 -31.31 34.85
CA ARG A 418 -32.30 -31.13 36.30
C ARG A 418 -33.63 -30.83 36.97
N ARG A 419 -34.43 -29.92 36.41
CA ARG A 419 -35.77 -29.60 36.92
C ARG A 419 -36.65 -30.84 36.93
N HIS A 420 -36.63 -31.63 35.86
CA HIS A 420 -37.36 -32.89 35.76
C HIS A 420 -36.99 -33.85 36.91
N ILE A 421 -35.70 -33.98 37.23
CA ILE A 421 -35.24 -34.78 38.38
C ILE A 421 -35.73 -34.20 39.71
N VAL A 422 -35.58 -32.89 39.92
CA VAL A 422 -35.97 -32.21 41.16
C VAL A 422 -37.49 -32.30 41.39
N GLU A 423 -38.30 -32.17 40.36
CA GLU A 423 -39.76 -32.36 40.44
C GLU A 423 -40.12 -33.77 40.92
N GLY A 424 -39.44 -34.82 40.40
CA GLY A 424 -39.63 -36.19 40.88
C GLY A 424 -39.23 -36.38 42.35
N ILE A 425 -38.13 -35.76 42.77
CA ILE A 425 -37.68 -35.78 44.18
C ILE A 425 -38.70 -35.10 45.09
N VAL A 426 -39.26 -33.95 44.69
CA VAL A 426 -40.27 -33.23 45.48
C VAL A 426 -41.55 -34.07 45.62
N VAL A 427 -42.04 -34.68 44.53
CA VAL A 427 -43.21 -35.59 44.57
C VAL A 427 -42.96 -36.79 45.48
N GLY A 428 -41.75 -37.36 45.43
CA GLY A 428 -41.35 -38.47 46.31
C GLY A 428 -41.26 -38.06 47.79
N LEU A 429 -40.73 -36.87 48.09
CA LEU A 429 -40.65 -36.34 49.46
C LEU A 429 -42.03 -35.97 50.03
N ASP A 430 -42.98 -35.57 49.19
CA ASP A 430 -44.35 -35.25 49.61
C ASP A 430 -45.17 -36.50 49.97
N ASN A 431 -44.82 -37.65 49.39
CA ASN A 431 -45.50 -38.95 49.59
C ASN A 431 -44.56 -40.00 50.20
N LEU A 432 -43.70 -39.57 51.13
CA LEU A 432 -42.56 -40.32 51.63
C LEU A 432 -42.92 -41.68 52.24
N ASP A 433 -44.00 -41.74 53.05
CA ASP A 433 -44.43 -42.98 53.69
C ASP A 433 -44.78 -44.06 52.65
N ARG A 434 -45.53 -43.67 51.61
CA ARG A 434 -45.95 -44.57 50.54
C ARG A 434 -44.78 -45.02 49.66
N VAL A 435 -43.84 -44.10 49.38
CA VAL A 435 -42.59 -44.44 48.67
C VAL A 435 -41.80 -45.49 49.45
N ILE A 436 -41.69 -45.36 50.78
CA ILE A 436 -41.00 -46.34 51.63
C ILE A 436 -41.71 -47.70 51.59
N ASP A 437 -43.03 -47.73 51.62
CA ASP A 437 -43.80 -48.99 51.58
C ASP A 437 -43.58 -49.73 50.26
N ILE A 438 -43.64 -49.04 49.12
CA ILE A 438 -43.35 -49.62 47.79
C ILE A 438 -41.93 -50.20 47.75
N ILE A 439 -40.95 -49.48 48.31
CA ILE A 439 -39.55 -49.95 48.35
C ILE A 439 -39.40 -51.17 49.25
N LYS A 440 -40.12 -51.24 50.38
CA LYS A 440 -40.10 -52.39 51.31
C LYS A 440 -40.79 -53.63 50.75
N GLU A 441 -41.88 -53.45 49.99
CA GLU A 441 -42.65 -54.54 49.39
C GLU A 441 -41.97 -55.11 48.13
N ALA A 442 -41.14 -54.31 47.46
CA ALA A 442 -40.46 -54.71 46.24
C ALA A 442 -39.38 -55.77 46.48
N LYS A 443 -39.34 -56.79 45.60
CA LYS A 443 -38.33 -57.87 45.63
C LYS A 443 -36.95 -57.44 45.13
N GLY A 444 -36.80 -56.22 44.61
CA GLY A 444 -35.54 -55.66 44.12
C GLY A 444 -35.70 -54.29 43.47
N ASN A 445 -34.58 -53.60 43.19
CA ASN A 445 -34.56 -52.21 42.73
C ASN A 445 -35.35 -51.97 41.43
N ALA A 446 -35.31 -52.92 40.51
CA ALA A 446 -36.08 -52.83 39.26
C ALA A 446 -37.61 -52.87 39.52
N ALA A 447 -38.06 -53.69 40.47
CA ALA A 447 -39.46 -53.78 40.85
C ALA A 447 -39.91 -52.54 41.64
N ALA A 448 -39.04 -52.01 42.52
CA ALA A 448 -39.30 -50.76 43.25
C ALA A 448 -39.42 -49.57 42.30
N SER A 449 -38.51 -49.46 41.32
CA SER A 449 -38.56 -48.43 40.28
C SER A 449 -39.84 -48.54 39.44
N ALA A 450 -40.26 -49.75 39.04
CA ALA A 450 -41.52 -49.94 38.32
C ALA A 450 -42.74 -49.52 39.14
N GLY A 451 -42.81 -49.89 40.42
CA GLY A 451 -43.91 -49.50 41.31
C GLY A 451 -44.00 -47.98 41.51
N LEU A 452 -42.86 -47.30 41.66
CA LEU A 452 -42.81 -45.83 41.78
C LEU A 452 -43.26 -45.11 40.50
N LYS A 453 -43.01 -45.69 39.32
CA LYS A 453 -43.46 -45.13 38.03
C LYS A 453 -44.97 -45.25 37.88
N GLU A 454 -45.53 -46.42 38.15
CA GLU A 454 -46.96 -46.68 38.00
C GLU A 454 -47.80 -45.86 38.98
N GLU A 455 -47.35 -45.73 40.23
CA GLU A 455 -48.15 -45.09 41.27
C GLU A 455 -48.07 -43.55 41.23
N PHE A 456 -46.89 -42.99 40.97
CA PHE A 456 -46.67 -41.54 41.00
C PHE A 456 -46.50 -40.91 39.60
N ASN A 457 -46.71 -41.67 38.52
CA ASN A 457 -46.48 -41.25 37.13
C ASN A 457 -45.08 -40.66 36.90
N LEU A 458 -44.07 -41.22 37.58
CA LEU A 458 -42.69 -40.78 37.45
C LEU A 458 -42.03 -41.41 36.22
N SER A 459 -41.08 -40.68 35.63
CA SER A 459 -40.20 -41.23 34.60
C SER A 459 -39.12 -42.16 35.18
N ASP A 460 -38.46 -42.93 34.32
CA ASP A 460 -37.32 -43.78 34.67
C ASP A 460 -36.24 -43.05 35.46
N LYS A 461 -35.80 -41.89 34.95
CA LYS A 461 -34.76 -41.07 35.59
C LYS A 461 -35.22 -40.48 36.94
N GLN A 462 -36.51 -40.16 37.08
CA GLN A 462 -37.06 -39.62 38.34
C GLN A 462 -37.18 -40.72 39.40
N ALA A 463 -37.71 -41.89 39.03
CA ALA A 463 -37.83 -43.02 39.94
C ALA A 463 -36.46 -43.48 40.46
N GLU A 464 -35.45 -43.53 39.59
CA GLU A 464 -34.06 -43.82 39.99
C GLU A 464 -33.50 -42.72 40.91
N ALA A 465 -33.72 -41.45 40.59
CA ALA A 465 -33.28 -40.34 41.44
C ALA A 465 -33.95 -40.33 42.84
N VAL A 466 -35.21 -40.78 42.95
CA VAL A 466 -35.92 -40.94 44.23
C VAL A 466 -35.33 -42.10 45.03
N LEU A 467 -35.00 -43.22 44.38
CA LEU A 467 -34.34 -44.37 45.03
C LEU A 467 -32.94 -44.01 45.55
N ASP A 468 -32.23 -43.13 44.86
CA ASP A 468 -30.89 -42.65 45.24
C ASP A 468 -30.90 -41.60 46.37
N ILE A 469 -32.07 -41.19 46.88
CA ILE A 469 -32.15 -40.23 47.99
C ILE A 469 -31.58 -40.86 49.26
N SER A 470 -30.51 -40.25 49.79
CA SER A 470 -29.98 -40.57 51.11
C SER A 470 -30.91 -40.09 52.23
N LEU A 471 -31.09 -40.87 53.31
CA LEU A 471 -31.96 -40.52 54.46
C LEU A 471 -31.68 -39.13 55.08
N ARG A 472 -30.44 -38.63 55.02
CA ARG A 472 -30.08 -37.27 55.47
C ARG A 472 -30.80 -36.14 54.74
N ARG A 473 -31.36 -36.40 53.54
CA ARG A 473 -32.06 -35.43 52.70
C ARG A 473 -33.57 -35.35 52.97
N LEU A 474 -34.07 -36.13 53.91
CA LEU A 474 -35.50 -36.16 54.27
C LEU A 474 -35.90 -35.06 55.26
N ASN A 475 -34.94 -34.28 55.77
CA ASN A 475 -35.19 -33.20 56.72
C ASN A 475 -36.02 -32.06 56.08
N LEU A 476 -36.83 -31.37 56.87
CA LEU A 476 -37.64 -30.22 56.41
C LEU A 476 -36.83 -29.12 55.71
N LEU A 477 -35.59 -28.87 56.17
CA LEU A 477 -34.70 -27.89 55.55
C LEU A 477 -34.22 -28.33 54.15
N GLU A 478 -33.94 -29.61 53.96
CA GLU A 478 -33.52 -30.15 52.66
C GLU A 478 -34.70 -30.18 51.67
N ARG A 479 -35.92 -30.51 52.15
CA ARG A 479 -37.14 -30.37 51.35
C ARG A 479 -37.34 -28.94 50.85
N LYS A 480 -37.19 -27.93 51.73
CA LYS A 480 -37.24 -26.52 51.33
C LYS A 480 -36.22 -26.18 50.26
N LYS A 481 -34.98 -26.66 50.39
CA LYS A 481 -33.93 -26.44 49.36
C LYS A 481 -34.34 -26.98 47.98
N PHE A 482 -34.96 -28.16 47.89
CA PHE A 482 -35.42 -28.70 46.61
C PHE A 482 -36.60 -27.92 46.01
N VAL A 483 -37.51 -27.42 46.85
CA VAL A 483 -38.61 -26.55 46.41
C VAL A 483 -38.07 -25.21 45.91
N ASP A 484 -37.14 -24.59 46.64
CA ASP A 484 -36.47 -23.35 46.24
C ASP A 484 -35.63 -23.55 44.97
N GLU A 485 -34.92 -24.68 44.85
CA GLU A 485 -34.17 -25.07 43.64
C GLU A 485 -35.12 -25.23 42.44
N SER A 486 -36.26 -25.91 42.62
CA SER A 486 -37.27 -26.06 41.57
C SER A 486 -37.82 -24.72 41.09
N ALA A 487 -38.15 -23.81 42.01
CA ALA A 487 -38.63 -22.47 41.70
C ALA A 487 -37.55 -21.65 40.94
N SER A 488 -36.31 -21.68 41.41
CA SER A 488 -35.18 -21.02 40.74
C SER A 488 -34.93 -21.59 39.33
N LEU A 489 -35.00 -22.92 39.17
CA LEU A 489 -34.84 -23.56 37.87
C LEU A 489 -35.99 -23.21 36.93
N MET A 490 -37.23 -23.10 37.44
CA MET A 490 -38.39 -22.66 36.67
C MET A 490 -38.20 -21.23 36.16
N GLU A 491 -37.73 -20.31 37.01
CA GLU A 491 -37.43 -18.94 36.61
C GLU A 491 -36.32 -18.89 35.53
N GLN A 492 -35.23 -19.65 35.74
CA GLN A 492 -34.13 -19.74 34.77
C GLN A 492 -34.60 -20.31 33.43
N ILE A 493 -35.40 -21.39 33.45
CA ILE A 493 -35.96 -21.98 32.23
C ILE A 493 -36.86 -20.96 31.54
N SER A 494 -37.70 -20.23 32.28
CA SER A 494 -38.54 -19.18 31.68
C SER A 494 -37.69 -18.13 30.96
N LYS A 495 -36.64 -17.60 31.62
CA LYS A 495 -35.71 -16.64 31.02
C LYS A 495 -35.00 -17.21 29.78
N LEU A 496 -34.52 -18.44 29.84
CA LEU A 496 -33.87 -19.11 28.72
C LEU A 496 -34.86 -19.38 27.57
N THR A 497 -36.10 -19.76 27.87
CA THR A 497 -37.13 -20.01 26.86
C THR A 497 -37.50 -18.70 26.15
N GLU A 498 -37.62 -17.60 26.90
CA GLU A 498 -37.83 -16.26 26.35
C GLU A 498 -36.64 -15.82 25.47
N LEU A 499 -35.42 -16.10 25.89
CA LEU A 499 -34.22 -15.82 25.11
C LEU A 499 -34.19 -16.63 23.80
N LEU A 500 -34.53 -17.92 23.87
CA LEU A 500 -34.58 -18.82 22.72
C LEU A 500 -35.77 -18.58 21.80
N SER A 501 -36.81 -17.87 22.27
CA SER A 501 -38.02 -17.61 21.49
C SER A 501 -37.78 -16.71 20.27
N SER A 502 -36.74 -15.87 20.30
CA SER A 502 -36.45 -14.90 19.25
C SER A 502 -34.96 -14.82 18.95
N ARG A 503 -34.61 -14.91 17.66
CA ARG A 503 -33.24 -14.69 17.18
C ARG A 503 -32.71 -13.31 17.59
N LYS A 504 -33.57 -12.29 17.69
CA LYS A 504 -33.16 -10.93 18.07
C LYS A 504 -32.62 -10.88 19.51
N ASN A 505 -33.24 -11.62 20.43
CA ASN A 505 -32.82 -11.65 21.84
C ASN A 505 -31.45 -12.31 21.99
N ILE A 506 -31.18 -13.36 21.20
CA ILE A 506 -29.87 -14.02 21.17
C ILE A 506 -28.80 -13.07 20.64
N LEU A 507 -29.08 -12.35 19.55
CA LEU A 507 -28.14 -11.39 18.98
C LEU A 507 -27.85 -10.23 19.94
N GLN A 508 -28.85 -9.73 20.67
CA GLN A 508 -28.66 -8.72 21.70
C GLN A 508 -27.80 -9.22 22.88
N LEU A 509 -27.97 -10.48 23.29
CA LEU A 509 -27.09 -11.08 24.30
C LEU A 509 -25.64 -11.14 23.80
N ILE A 510 -25.43 -11.61 22.57
CA ILE A 510 -24.09 -11.69 21.96
C ILE A 510 -23.44 -10.31 21.90
N GLU A 511 -24.20 -9.28 21.51
CA GLU A 511 -23.75 -7.90 21.47
C GLU A 511 -23.31 -7.41 22.85
N GLN A 512 -24.14 -7.64 23.89
CA GLN A 512 -23.82 -7.26 25.26
C GLN A 512 -22.55 -7.95 25.76
N GLU A 513 -22.41 -9.26 25.53
CA GLU A 513 -21.21 -10.02 25.91
C GLU A 513 -19.96 -9.53 25.16
N ALA A 514 -20.07 -9.23 23.86
CA ALA A 514 -18.97 -8.71 23.06
C ALA A 514 -18.52 -7.33 23.56
N LEU A 515 -19.45 -6.44 23.90
CA LEU A 515 -19.16 -5.12 24.48
C LEU A 515 -18.53 -5.23 25.87
N GLU A 516 -18.97 -6.17 26.71
CA GLU A 516 -18.30 -6.44 27.98
C GLU A 516 -16.84 -6.88 27.80
N LEU A 517 -16.58 -7.73 26.81
CA LEU A 517 -15.23 -8.18 26.48
C LEU A 517 -14.37 -7.03 25.94
N LYS A 518 -14.94 -6.18 25.07
CA LYS A 518 -14.29 -4.95 24.61
C LYS A 518 -13.87 -4.09 25.80
N ASN A 519 -14.76 -3.85 26.75
CA ASN A 519 -14.46 -3.01 27.92
C ASN A 519 -13.38 -3.61 28.84
N LYS A 520 -13.26 -4.94 28.92
CA LYS A 520 -12.26 -5.63 29.76
C LYS A 520 -10.89 -5.75 29.10
N PHE A 521 -10.85 -5.98 27.78
CA PHE A 521 -9.63 -6.37 27.04
C PHE A 521 -9.28 -5.44 25.87
N SER A 522 -9.89 -4.25 25.79
CA SER A 522 -9.56 -3.28 24.74
C SER A 522 -8.08 -2.88 24.81
N SER A 523 -7.48 -2.74 23.63
CA SER A 523 -6.13 -2.20 23.48
C SER A 523 -6.10 -1.23 22.30
N PRO A 524 -5.35 -0.12 22.39
CA PRO A 524 -5.22 0.80 21.28
C PRO A 524 -4.57 0.10 20.08
N ARG A 525 -4.91 0.55 18.88
CA ARG A 525 -4.28 0.13 17.64
C ARG A 525 -2.78 0.45 17.67
N ARG A 526 -1.95 -0.50 17.23
CA ARG A 526 -0.49 -0.36 17.17
C ARG A 526 -0.03 0.00 15.76
N SER A 527 -0.55 -0.69 14.74
CA SER A 527 -0.20 -0.43 13.35
C SER A 527 -0.91 0.82 12.81
N ILE A 528 -0.17 1.74 12.21
CA ILE A 528 -0.70 2.98 11.64
C ILE A 528 -0.84 2.80 10.13
N LEU A 529 -1.95 3.28 9.56
CA LEU A 529 -2.15 3.33 8.11
C LEU A 529 -1.55 4.63 7.60
N ASP A 530 -0.63 4.54 6.63
CA ASP A 530 -0.05 5.70 5.97
C ASP A 530 -0.58 5.80 4.55
N ASP A 531 -1.11 6.98 4.23
CA ASP A 531 -1.81 7.32 2.99
C ASP A 531 -0.91 8.05 1.98
N SER A 532 0.32 8.38 2.40
CA SER A 532 1.19 9.34 1.71
C SER A 532 1.88 8.78 0.47
N ASP A 533 2.07 7.46 0.38
CA ASP A 533 3.01 6.87 -0.58
C ASP A 533 2.69 5.40 -0.87
N GLY A 534 2.72 4.99 -2.14
CA GLY A 534 2.22 3.69 -2.64
C GLY A 534 3.03 2.45 -2.22
N GLY A 535 3.96 2.61 -1.27
CA GLY A 535 4.90 1.59 -0.82
C GLY A 535 5.90 1.14 -1.89
N LEU A 536 5.74 1.57 -3.15
CA LEU A 536 6.67 1.35 -4.25
C LEU A 536 7.61 2.55 -4.32
N LEU A 537 8.79 2.42 -3.71
CA LEU A 537 9.86 3.39 -3.89
C LEU A 537 10.33 3.31 -5.35
N GLU A 538 10.22 4.41 -6.08
CA GLU A 538 10.75 4.51 -7.43
C GLU A 538 12.27 4.73 -7.37
N ASP A 539 12.98 4.44 -8.46
CA ASP A 539 14.43 4.72 -8.55
C ASP A 539 14.74 6.21 -8.33
N ILE A 540 13.73 7.07 -8.49
CA ILE A 540 13.84 8.51 -8.26
C ILE A 540 14.00 8.86 -6.78
N ASP A 541 13.39 8.11 -5.86
CA ASP A 541 13.39 8.40 -4.41
C ASP A 541 14.74 8.12 -3.75
N VAL A 542 15.68 7.61 -4.56
CA VAL A 542 17.06 7.25 -4.21
C VAL A 542 18.07 8.29 -4.71
N ILE A 543 17.66 9.24 -5.54
CA ILE A 543 18.53 10.26 -6.13
C ILE A 543 18.39 11.56 -5.30
N PRO A 544 19.46 12.35 -5.08
CA PRO A 544 19.35 13.64 -4.40
C PRO A 544 18.64 14.70 -5.26
N ASN A 545 17.71 15.44 -4.63
CA ASN A 545 16.92 16.47 -5.30
C ASN A 545 17.66 17.82 -5.44
N GLU A 546 18.73 17.85 -6.24
CA GLU A 546 19.53 19.08 -6.43
C GLU A 546 19.07 19.90 -7.63
N GLU A 547 19.41 21.20 -7.68
CA GLU A 547 19.12 22.05 -8.83
C GLU A 547 20.03 21.71 -10.03
N MET A 548 19.45 21.60 -11.23
CA MET A 548 20.14 21.05 -12.41
C MET A 548 19.92 21.84 -13.71
N LEU A 549 20.97 21.96 -14.51
CA LEU A 549 20.87 22.58 -15.83
C LEU A 549 20.91 21.53 -16.95
N LEU A 550 19.93 21.54 -17.86
CA LEU A 550 19.83 20.59 -18.97
C LEU A 550 20.15 21.24 -20.32
N TRP A 551 21.17 20.75 -21.02
CA TRP A 551 21.60 21.27 -22.33
C TRP A 551 21.34 20.26 -23.45
N HIS A 552 20.75 20.71 -24.55
CA HIS A 552 20.59 19.92 -25.78
C HIS A 552 21.52 20.43 -26.89
N LEU A 553 22.52 19.61 -27.25
CA LEU A 553 23.49 19.90 -28.30
C LEU A 553 23.03 19.36 -29.67
N ALA A 554 23.37 20.08 -30.74
CA ALA A 554 22.97 19.79 -32.12
C ALA A 554 23.33 18.38 -32.64
N LYS A 555 24.28 17.69 -31.99
CA LYS A 555 24.71 16.33 -32.34
C LYS A 555 23.92 15.21 -31.63
N LYS A 556 22.71 15.49 -31.11
CA LYS A 556 21.85 14.54 -30.38
C LYS A 556 22.43 14.11 -29.02
N PHE A 557 23.21 14.96 -28.37
CA PHE A 557 23.73 14.70 -27.02
C PHE A 557 22.99 15.59 -26.02
N ALA A 558 22.59 15.00 -24.89
CA ALA A 558 22.16 15.73 -23.71
C ALA A 558 23.35 15.80 -22.74
N VAL A 559 23.64 17.00 -22.25
CA VAL A 559 24.61 17.22 -21.16
C VAL A 559 23.83 17.78 -19.98
N HIS A 560 23.90 17.10 -18.85
CA HIS A 560 23.38 17.58 -17.58
C HIS A 560 24.58 17.99 -16.70
N MET A 561 24.43 19.08 -15.93
CA MET A 561 25.41 19.51 -14.94
C MET A 561 24.76 20.12 -13.70
N THR A 562 25.30 19.78 -12.53
CA THR A 562 24.94 20.35 -11.21
C THR A 562 25.45 21.79 -11.06
N MET A 563 24.67 22.67 -10.41
CA MET A 563 25.00 24.10 -10.24
C MET A 563 26.32 24.39 -9.51
N CYS A 564 26.80 23.50 -8.64
CA CYS A 564 28.12 23.60 -7.99
C CYS A 564 29.29 23.63 -9.01
N CYS A 565 29.06 23.17 -10.24
CA CYS A 565 30.05 23.25 -11.30
C CYS A 565 30.08 24.59 -12.05
N ILE A 566 29.10 25.45 -11.78
CA ILE A 566 28.87 26.73 -12.46
C ILE A 566 29.11 27.90 -11.49
N SER A 567 28.81 27.74 -10.19
CA SER A 567 29.06 28.76 -9.16
C SER A 567 30.56 28.90 -8.85
N GLY A 568 31.06 30.13 -8.95
CA GLY A 568 32.49 30.43 -8.95
C GLY A 568 33.15 30.48 -7.57
N GLU A 569 34.25 29.75 -7.42
CA GLU A 569 35.39 30.26 -6.65
C GLU A 569 36.02 31.43 -7.43
N ARG A 570 36.27 32.54 -6.72
CA ARG A 570 36.58 33.90 -7.21
C ARG A 570 37.78 34.07 -8.17
N ASN A 571 38.44 33.00 -8.63
CA ASN A 571 39.60 33.06 -9.53
C ASN A 571 39.37 32.53 -10.96
N CYS A 572 38.15 32.14 -11.34
CA CYS A 572 37.87 31.65 -12.69
C CYS A 572 37.14 32.69 -13.56
N ARG A 573 37.77 33.84 -13.82
CA ARG A 573 37.38 34.67 -14.97
C ARG A 573 37.69 33.90 -16.26
N ALA A 574 36.64 33.56 -17.01
CA ALA A 574 36.65 33.07 -18.39
C ALA A 574 37.14 31.62 -18.64
N SER A 575 36.29 30.59 -18.46
CA SER A 575 36.58 29.26 -19.03
C SER A 575 35.41 28.32 -19.40
N LEU A 576 34.13 28.64 -19.18
CA LEU A 576 33.04 27.78 -19.70
C LEU A 576 32.71 28.09 -21.17
N ILE A 577 32.75 29.36 -21.56
CA ILE A 577 32.42 29.81 -22.93
C ILE A 577 33.64 29.75 -23.87
N LYS A 578 34.88 29.85 -23.36
CA LYS A 578 36.10 29.83 -24.21
C LYS A 578 36.49 28.45 -24.73
N ARG A 579 36.13 27.34 -24.06
CA ARG A 579 36.56 25.98 -24.45
C ARG A 579 35.65 25.28 -25.46
N PHE A 580 34.40 25.70 -25.60
CA PHE A 580 33.56 25.28 -26.72
C PHE A 580 34.02 25.88 -28.06
N ASN A 581 34.89 26.89 -28.04
CA ASN A 581 35.38 27.56 -29.24
C ASN A 581 36.64 26.94 -29.86
N THR A 582 37.22 25.88 -29.28
CA THR A 582 38.57 25.45 -29.71
C THR A 582 38.69 24.14 -30.45
N ASN A 583 37.65 23.30 -30.64
CA ASN A 583 37.77 22.18 -31.60
C ASN A 583 36.48 21.47 -32.08
N TYR A 584 35.27 21.91 -31.70
CA TYR A 584 34.05 21.28 -32.21
C TYR A 584 32.95 22.33 -32.38
N HIS A 585 32.42 22.47 -33.61
CA HIS A 585 31.18 23.18 -33.94
C HIS A 585 29.95 22.52 -33.26
N ALA A 586 29.93 22.47 -31.93
CA ALA A 586 28.83 21.96 -31.13
C ALA A 586 27.81 23.09 -30.94
N LYS A 587 26.93 23.25 -31.93
CA LYS A 587 25.82 24.23 -31.86
C LYS A 587 24.85 23.82 -30.75
N ILE A 588 24.55 24.69 -29.80
CA ILE A 588 23.44 24.49 -28.84
C ILE A 588 22.14 24.78 -29.58
N LYS A 589 21.17 23.85 -29.57
CA LYS A 589 19.88 24.01 -30.27
C LYS A 589 18.75 24.46 -29.33
N SER A 590 18.76 23.99 -28.10
CA SER A 590 17.80 24.38 -27.07
C SER A 590 18.44 24.27 -25.68
N LEU A 591 18.05 25.18 -24.81
CA LEU A 591 18.44 25.25 -23.40
C LEU A 591 17.16 25.10 -22.57
N ALA A 592 17.18 24.24 -21.56
CA ALA A 592 16.08 24.10 -20.61
C ALA A 592 16.64 24.13 -19.18
N TRP A 593 16.06 24.99 -18.34
CA TRP A 593 16.39 25.06 -16.92
C TRP A 593 15.48 24.10 -16.14
N SER A 594 16.05 23.20 -15.34
CA SER A 594 15.27 22.35 -14.43
C SER A 594 15.59 22.73 -13.00
N ARG A 595 14.62 23.26 -12.25
CA ARG A 595 14.89 23.70 -10.88
C ARG A 595 15.28 22.52 -9.97
N TYR A 596 14.91 21.28 -10.30
CA TYR A 596 15.12 20.12 -9.43
C TYR A 596 15.42 18.84 -10.23
N GLY A 597 16.21 17.94 -9.66
CA GLY A 597 16.57 16.63 -10.24
C GLY A 597 15.43 15.65 -10.39
N HIS A 598 14.42 15.79 -9.54
CA HIS A 598 13.18 15.02 -9.62
C HIS A 598 12.15 15.59 -10.60
N SER A 599 12.39 16.78 -11.18
CA SER A 599 11.44 17.34 -12.14
C SER A 599 11.39 16.50 -13.42
N HIS A 600 10.19 16.22 -13.87
CA HIS A 600 9.95 15.50 -15.11
C HIS A 600 10.21 16.41 -16.30
N THR A 601 10.96 15.92 -17.29
CA THR A 601 11.14 16.65 -18.54
C THR A 601 10.31 16.01 -19.63
N ILE A 602 9.37 16.77 -20.20
CA ILE A 602 8.60 16.37 -21.37
C ILE A 602 9.35 16.79 -22.63
N LEU A 603 9.60 15.84 -23.52
CA LEU A 603 10.30 16.04 -24.77
C LEU A 603 9.34 15.85 -25.94
N GLY A 604 9.13 16.91 -26.71
CA GLY A 604 8.35 16.89 -27.95
C GLY A 604 9.19 16.42 -29.12
N CYS A 605 8.71 15.43 -29.85
CA CYS A 605 9.32 14.91 -31.06
C CYS A 605 8.60 15.40 -32.33
N SER A 606 9.33 15.46 -33.44
CA SER A 606 8.86 16.03 -34.71
C SER A 606 7.66 15.32 -35.31
N TRP A 607 7.47 14.04 -35.01
CA TRP A 607 6.51 13.21 -35.72
C TRP A 607 5.18 13.04 -35.01
N PHE A 608 5.10 13.22 -33.68
CA PHE A 608 3.87 13.35 -32.86
C PHE A 608 4.12 12.98 -31.38
N SER A 609 5.27 12.34 -31.09
CA SER A 609 5.48 11.67 -29.81
C SER A 609 5.92 12.64 -28.70
N LEU A 610 5.35 12.49 -27.51
CA LEU A 610 5.87 13.08 -26.28
C LEU A 610 6.50 11.97 -25.45
N SER A 611 7.75 12.18 -25.04
CA SER A 611 8.49 11.25 -24.19
C SER A 611 8.84 11.92 -22.87
N LYS A 612 8.66 11.17 -21.77
CA LYS A 612 9.05 11.59 -20.43
C LYS A 612 10.44 11.09 -20.12
N ALA A 613 11.26 11.96 -19.57
CA ALA A 613 12.66 11.71 -19.38
C ALA A 613 13.10 12.38 -18.07
N TYR A 614 13.89 11.67 -17.26
CA TYR A 614 14.29 12.11 -15.92
C TYR A 614 15.73 12.64 -15.96
N PRO A 615 15.94 13.95 -15.74
CA PRO A 615 17.27 14.54 -15.78
C PRO A 615 18.25 13.94 -14.76
N GLY A 616 17.75 13.52 -13.58
CA GLY A 616 18.57 12.93 -12.51
C GLY A 616 19.25 11.60 -12.87
N LEU A 617 18.82 10.92 -13.94
CA LEU A 617 19.46 9.69 -14.42
C LEU A 617 20.68 9.94 -15.32
N TRP A 618 21.01 11.20 -15.63
CA TRP A 618 21.97 11.56 -16.69
C TRP A 618 23.20 12.30 -16.15
N GLU A 619 23.92 11.73 -15.20
CA GLU A 619 25.16 12.34 -14.72
C GLU A 619 26.25 12.35 -15.81
N SER A 620 26.80 13.53 -16.10
CA SER A 620 27.93 13.67 -17.02
C SER A 620 29.04 14.50 -16.38
N SER A 621 30.27 14.03 -16.48
CA SER A 621 31.42 14.76 -15.95
C SER A 621 31.69 16.03 -16.76
N ARG A 622 32.35 17.03 -16.13
CA ARG A 622 32.69 18.32 -16.76
C ARG A 622 33.54 18.19 -18.05
N THR A 623 34.12 17.02 -18.31
CA THR A 623 34.99 16.71 -19.46
C THR A 623 34.32 15.83 -20.52
N ALA A 624 33.14 15.25 -20.26
CA ALA A 624 32.47 14.33 -21.16
C ALA A 624 31.59 15.05 -22.20
N ALA A 625 31.42 14.45 -23.37
CA ALA A 625 30.60 15.00 -24.46
C ALA A 625 29.07 14.86 -24.23
N GLY A 626 28.64 14.29 -23.11
CA GLY A 626 27.24 13.98 -22.78
C GLY A 626 26.78 12.60 -23.20
N THR A 627 25.54 12.25 -22.83
CA THR A 627 24.89 10.99 -23.18
C THR A 627 24.07 11.16 -24.47
N PRO A 628 24.20 10.25 -25.47
CA PRO A 628 23.37 10.28 -26.67
C PRO A 628 21.87 10.15 -26.33
N LEU A 629 21.03 11.03 -26.86
CA LEU A 629 19.57 11.02 -26.60
C LEU A 629 18.86 9.76 -27.10
N ILE A 630 19.43 9.06 -28.08
CA ILE A 630 18.92 7.78 -28.61
C ILE A 630 19.02 6.66 -27.55
N GLN A 631 19.96 6.76 -26.59
CA GLN A 631 20.09 5.79 -25.50
C GLN A 631 19.07 6.03 -24.39
N ILE A 632 18.53 7.24 -24.32
CA ILE A 632 17.60 7.69 -23.27
C ILE A 632 16.15 7.49 -23.74
N ILE A 633 15.89 7.65 -25.04
CA ILE A 633 14.55 7.63 -25.64
C ILE A 633 14.59 6.84 -26.93
N SER A 634 13.59 5.99 -27.12
CA SER A 634 13.40 5.23 -28.36
C SER A 634 12.87 6.13 -29.48
N LEU A 635 13.77 6.80 -30.21
CA LEU A 635 13.44 7.62 -31.38
C LEU A 635 13.43 6.77 -32.66
N SER A 636 12.43 6.98 -33.51
CA SER A 636 12.35 6.34 -34.83
C SER A 636 13.39 6.90 -35.80
N GLU A 637 13.74 6.15 -36.84
CA GLU A 637 14.77 6.55 -37.82
C GLU A 637 14.35 7.82 -38.58
N GLY A 638 14.94 8.97 -38.24
CA GLY A 638 14.61 10.28 -38.83
C GLY A 638 13.87 11.24 -37.89
N GLU A 639 13.46 10.78 -36.71
CA GLU A 639 12.78 11.58 -35.69
C GLU A 639 13.75 12.51 -34.94
N ARG A 640 13.31 13.75 -34.64
CA ARG A 640 14.10 14.76 -33.93
C ARG A 640 13.31 15.42 -32.82
N ILE A 641 14.00 15.81 -31.74
CA ILE A 641 13.41 16.57 -30.64
C ILE A 641 13.20 18.03 -31.09
N THR A 642 12.02 18.57 -30.83
CA THR A 642 11.59 19.91 -31.24
C THR A 642 11.38 20.86 -30.08
N SER A 643 10.94 20.37 -28.92
CA SER A 643 10.75 21.18 -27.71
C SER A 643 11.08 20.37 -26.45
N ILE A 644 11.59 21.05 -25.42
CA ILE A 644 11.91 20.49 -24.11
C ILE A 644 11.16 21.34 -23.08
N VAL A 645 10.28 20.71 -22.30
CA VAL A 645 9.44 21.39 -21.29
C VAL A 645 9.73 20.78 -19.92
N PRO A 646 10.33 21.53 -18.98
CA PRO A 646 10.48 21.07 -17.60
C PRO A 646 9.15 21.16 -16.86
N VAL A 647 8.80 20.11 -16.12
CA VAL A 647 7.56 19.96 -15.37
C VAL A 647 7.90 19.48 -13.96
N SER A 648 7.64 20.29 -12.95
CA SER A 648 7.91 19.91 -11.56
C SER A 648 6.80 19.03 -11.00
N GLU A 649 5.54 19.37 -11.27
CA GLU A 649 4.35 18.65 -10.79
C GLU A 649 3.31 18.52 -11.92
N PHE A 650 2.56 17.42 -11.92
CA PHE A 650 1.52 17.13 -12.91
C PHE A 650 0.15 17.62 -12.43
N ALA A 651 0.00 18.94 -12.32
CA ALA A 651 -1.23 19.55 -11.85
C ALA A 651 -2.37 19.45 -12.88
N GLU A 652 -3.63 19.38 -12.41
CA GLU A 652 -4.82 19.27 -13.26
C GLU A 652 -5.22 20.60 -13.93
N ASP A 653 -4.78 21.72 -13.36
CA ASP A 653 -5.01 23.10 -13.82
C ASP A 653 -3.96 23.59 -14.84
N GLN A 654 -2.98 22.75 -15.17
CA GLN A 654 -1.97 23.01 -16.18
C GLN A 654 -2.22 22.21 -17.45
N PHE A 655 -1.94 22.85 -18.57
CA PHE A 655 -2.17 22.31 -19.90
C PHE A 655 -0.91 22.41 -20.74
N LEU A 656 -0.85 21.55 -21.76
CA LEU A 656 0.23 21.49 -22.72
C LEU A 656 -0.34 21.82 -24.11
N VAL A 657 0.08 22.96 -24.64
CA VAL A 657 -0.33 23.46 -25.96
C VAL A 657 0.72 23.08 -26.99
N MET A 658 0.26 22.47 -28.07
CA MET A 658 1.04 21.96 -29.18
C MET A 658 0.66 22.67 -30.47
N LEU A 659 1.64 23.13 -31.24
CA LEU A 659 1.42 23.76 -32.54
C LEU A 659 2.27 23.12 -33.64
N THR A 660 1.60 22.76 -34.75
CA THR A 660 2.22 22.22 -35.95
C THR A 660 2.59 23.31 -36.96
N VAL A 661 3.45 22.96 -37.92
CA VAL A 661 3.91 23.88 -38.96
C VAL A 661 2.78 24.29 -39.92
N ASN A 662 1.83 23.40 -40.19
CA ASN A 662 0.66 23.73 -41.03
C ASN A 662 -0.45 24.47 -40.26
N GLY A 663 -0.25 24.79 -38.97
CA GLY A 663 -1.17 25.61 -38.19
C GLY A 663 -2.28 24.84 -37.48
N TYR A 664 -2.06 23.58 -37.13
CA TYR A 664 -2.94 22.86 -36.20
C TYR A 664 -2.47 23.07 -34.77
N ILE A 665 -3.40 23.46 -33.88
CA ILE A 665 -3.17 23.66 -32.46
C ILE A 665 -4.01 22.70 -31.63
N LYS A 666 -3.41 22.14 -30.59
CA LYS A 666 -4.08 21.23 -29.65
C LYS A 666 -3.64 21.53 -28.24
N GLU A 667 -4.59 21.52 -27.32
CA GLU A 667 -4.36 21.57 -25.88
C GLU A 667 -4.69 20.21 -25.26
N SER A 668 -3.85 19.79 -24.32
CA SER A 668 -4.03 18.56 -23.53
C SER A 668 -3.72 18.84 -22.06
N ILE A 669 -4.50 18.24 -21.16
CA ILE A 669 -4.25 18.32 -19.70
C ILE A 669 -2.86 17.75 -19.37
N LEU A 670 -2.10 18.43 -18.51
CA LEU A 670 -0.74 18.04 -18.16
C LEU A 670 -0.70 16.72 -17.39
N ASN A 671 -1.65 16.50 -16.47
CA ASN A 671 -1.77 15.26 -15.68
C ASN A 671 -1.86 13.98 -16.54
N TYR A 672 -2.37 14.07 -17.76
CA TYR A 672 -2.39 12.94 -18.70
C TYR A 672 -0.98 12.39 -19.02
N PHE A 673 0.05 13.24 -18.93
CA PHE A 673 1.44 12.89 -19.21
C PHE A 673 2.21 12.36 -17.99
N SER A 674 1.54 12.15 -16.85
CA SER A 674 2.15 11.65 -15.61
C SER A 674 2.80 10.26 -15.79
N ALA A 675 2.13 9.35 -16.49
CA ALA A 675 2.50 7.94 -16.64
C ALA A 675 3.00 7.55 -18.05
N ILE A 676 3.76 8.42 -18.73
CA ILE A 676 4.36 8.12 -20.04
C ILE A 676 5.49 7.08 -19.91
N ARG A 677 5.47 6.05 -20.76
CA ARG A 677 6.57 5.07 -20.92
C ARG A 677 7.72 5.66 -21.75
N SER A 678 8.91 5.06 -21.66
CA SER A 678 10.10 5.45 -22.46
C SER A 678 9.91 5.37 -23.98
N THR A 679 8.89 4.65 -24.45
CA THR A 679 8.47 4.57 -25.86
C THR A 679 7.71 5.81 -26.35
N GLY A 680 7.31 6.71 -25.44
CA GLY A 680 6.51 7.89 -25.73
C GLY A 680 5.02 7.58 -25.98
N ILE A 681 4.21 8.65 -26.09
CA ILE A 681 2.78 8.61 -26.43
C ILE A 681 2.51 9.54 -27.61
N ILE A 682 1.55 9.16 -28.46
CA ILE A 682 1.05 10.01 -29.55
C ILE A 682 0.21 11.16 -28.96
N ALA A 683 0.77 12.37 -28.96
CA ALA A 683 0.12 13.52 -28.34
C ALA A 683 -0.83 14.27 -29.29
N ILE A 684 -0.49 14.30 -30.59
CA ILE A 684 -1.27 14.97 -31.65
C ILE A 684 -1.19 14.15 -32.94
N GLN A 685 -2.31 14.02 -33.67
CA GLN A 685 -2.28 13.35 -34.97
C GLN A 685 -1.83 14.32 -36.07
N LEU A 686 -0.70 14.04 -36.71
CA LEU A 686 -0.19 14.89 -37.79
C LEU A 686 -0.81 14.53 -39.15
N VAL A 687 -1.04 15.56 -39.97
CA VAL A 687 -1.39 15.41 -41.38
C VAL A 687 -0.11 15.03 -42.18
N PRO A 688 -0.19 14.22 -43.25
CA PRO A 688 0.97 13.89 -44.06
C PRO A 688 1.74 15.14 -44.53
N GLY A 689 3.03 15.21 -44.19
CA GLY A 689 3.89 16.35 -44.52
C GLY A 689 3.86 17.52 -43.51
N ASP A 690 3.15 17.37 -42.39
CA ASP A 690 3.19 18.29 -41.25
C ASP A 690 4.22 17.85 -40.20
N GLU A 691 4.68 18.77 -39.35
CA GLU A 691 5.59 18.48 -38.24
C GLU A 691 5.20 19.27 -36.98
N LEU A 692 5.33 18.63 -35.81
CA LEU A 692 5.15 19.29 -34.51
C LEU A 692 6.41 20.08 -34.17
N LYS A 693 6.29 21.40 -33.94
CA LYS A 693 7.46 22.26 -33.74
C LYS A 693 7.49 22.98 -32.39
N TRP A 694 6.34 23.39 -31.85
CA TRP A 694 6.28 24.10 -30.57
C TRP A 694 5.38 23.37 -29.58
N VAL A 695 5.91 23.19 -28.38
CA VAL A 695 5.20 22.68 -27.22
C VAL A 695 5.47 23.61 -26.04
N ARG A 696 4.42 24.06 -25.36
CA ARG A 696 4.52 24.98 -24.21
C ARG A 696 3.49 24.61 -23.14
N CYS A 697 3.78 24.94 -21.88
CA CYS A 697 2.87 24.74 -20.76
C CYS A 697 2.12 26.05 -20.47
N CYS A 698 0.78 25.99 -20.40
CA CYS A 698 -0.11 27.12 -20.08
C CYS A 698 -1.10 26.75 -18.97
N THR A 699 -1.72 27.77 -18.41
CA THR A 699 -2.98 27.69 -17.65
C THR A 699 -4.14 28.18 -18.53
N HIS A 700 -5.40 27.94 -18.11
CA HIS A 700 -6.57 28.39 -18.86
C HIS A 700 -6.65 29.90 -19.05
N ASP A 701 -6.14 30.67 -18.08
CA ASP A 701 -6.20 32.13 -18.09
C ASP A 701 -5.10 32.77 -18.96
N ASP A 702 -4.16 32.00 -19.49
CA ASP A 702 -3.06 32.52 -20.30
C ASP A 702 -3.50 32.84 -21.74
N LEU A 703 -2.75 33.73 -22.42
CA LEU A 703 -2.91 33.96 -23.85
C LEU A 703 -1.80 33.28 -24.65
N VAL A 704 -2.16 32.77 -25.83
CA VAL A 704 -1.21 32.26 -26.81
C VAL A 704 -1.00 33.26 -27.94
N ALA A 705 0.27 33.63 -28.18
CA ALA A 705 0.67 34.46 -29.30
C ALA A 705 1.29 33.58 -30.41
N MET A 706 0.71 33.63 -31.61
CA MET A 706 1.10 32.80 -32.74
C MET A 706 1.39 33.64 -33.97
N ALA A 707 2.44 33.32 -34.70
CA ALA A 707 2.84 34.06 -35.91
C ALA A 707 3.08 33.15 -37.12
N SER A 708 2.74 33.64 -38.32
CA SER A 708 3.04 33.00 -39.61
C SER A 708 4.35 33.50 -40.23
N GLN A 709 4.90 32.75 -41.19
CA GLN A 709 6.12 33.13 -41.92
C GLN A 709 5.95 34.44 -42.69
N ASN A 710 4.73 34.74 -43.15
CA ASN A 710 4.40 36.00 -43.81
C ASN A 710 4.16 37.18 -42.85
N GLY A 711 4.35 37.01 -41.54
CA GLY A 711 4.26 38.10 -40.56
C GLY A 711 2.85 38.39 -40.07
N MET A 712 1.92 37.45 -40.23
CA MET A 712 0.58 37.52 -39.65
C MET A 712 0.61 37.02 -38.21
N VAL A 713 -0.13 37.66 -37.31
CA VAL A 713 -0.13 37.37 -35.86
C VAL A 713 -1.56 37.19 -35.36
N ILE A 714 -1.79 36.15 -34.57
CA ILE A 714 -3.03 35.93 -33.81
C ILE A 714 -2.67 35.86 -32.33
N LEU A 715 -3.46 36.56 -31.53
CA LEU A 715 -3.49 36.46 -30.09
C LEU A 715 -4.84 35.84 -29.70
N SER A 716 -4.82 34.71 -29.01
CA SER A 716 -6.01 33.99 -28.57
C SER A 716 -5.85 33.57 -27.12
N SER A 717 -6.97 33.39 -26.42
CA SER A 717 -6.97 32.82 -25.08
C SER A 717 -6.85 31.30 -25.14
N CYS A 718 -6.17 30.71 -24.17
CA CYS A 718 -5.94 29.26 -24.11
C CYS A 718 -7.25 28.50 -23.86
N ASP A 719 -8.18 29.04 -23.07
CA ASP A 719 -9.54 28.49 -22.85
C ASP A 719 -10.31 28.11 -24.13
N ILE A 720 -10.13 28.84 -25.23
CA ILE A 720 -10.79 28.62 -26.52
C ILE A 720 -10.16 27.45 -27.30
N ILE A 721 -8.96 27.00 -26.92
CA ILE A 721 -8.29 25.86 -27.55
C ILE A 721 -8.94 24.58 -27.02
N ILE A 722 -9.99 24.14 -27.72
CA ILE A 722 -10.82 23.00 -27.31
C ILE A 722 -9.98 21.75 -27.00
N CYS A 723 -10.06 21.28 -25.74
CA CYS A 723 -9.90 19.87 -25.39
C CYS A 723 -11.15 19.12 -25.84
N ILE A 724 -11.10 18.31 -26.91
CA ILE A 724 -12.27 17.51 -27.31
C ILE A 724 -12.47 16.39 -26.29
N LEU A 725 -13.39 16.61 -25.35
CA LEU A 725 -14.12 15.61 -24.58
C LEU A 725 -15.62 15.86 -24.81
N HIS A 726 -16.13 15.59 -26.02
CA HIS A 726 -17.58 15.48 -26.24
C HIS A 726 -17.88 14.04 -26.69
N PRO A 727 -18.82 13.33 -26.04
CA PRO A 727 -19.06 11.90 -26.26
C PRO A 727 -19.71 11.52 -27.61
N ASP A 728 -20.02 12.48 -28.48
CA ASP A 728 -20.90 12.27 -29.65
C ASP A 728 -20.19 12.14 -31.02
N TYR A 729 -18.86 12.03 -31.07
CA TYR A 729 -18.14 11.84 -32.34
C TYR A 729 -17.40 10.49 -32.38
N ASP A 730 -17.84 9.67 -33.33
CA ASP A 730 -17.34 8.32 -33.64
C ASP A 730 -15.94 8.40 -34.27
N VAL A 731 -14.90 8.41 -33.42
CA VAL A 731 -13.48 8.36 -33.83
C VAL A 731 -12.75 7.41 -32.90
N GLY A 732 -12.01 6.44 -33.47
CA GLY A 732 -11.38 5.32 -32.77
C GLY A 732 -10.75 5.69 -31.43
N VAL A 733 -11.35 5.19 -30.35
CA VAL A 733 -10.99 5.46 -28.96
C VAL A 733 -9.86 4.53 -28.53
N ALA A 734 -8.73 5.12 -28.11
CA ALA A 734 -7.76 4.42 -27.29
C ALA A 734 -8.01 4.78 -25.82
N ILE A 735 -8.21 3.80 -24.95
CA ILE A 735 -8.36 4.00 -23.50
C ILE A 735 -7.00 3.73 -22.86
N PHE A 736 -6.46 4.70 -22.12
CA PHE A 736 -5.25 4.52 -21.31
C PHE A 736 -5.49 5.13 -19.92
N ASN A 737 -5.39 4.33 -18.86
CA ASN A 737 -5.62 4.72 -17.46
C ASN A 737 -6.96 5.44 -17.20
N GLY A 738 -8.06 4.98 -17.81
CA GLY A 738 -9.41 5.51 -17.54
C GLY A 738 -9.76 6.82 -18.26
N TYR A 739 -8.81 7.43 -18.97
CA TYR A 739 -9.04 8.62 -19.79
C TYR A 739 -9.16 8.24 -21.28
N ILE A 740 -10.13 8.85 -21.97
CA ILE A 740 -10.35 8.69 -23.42
C ILE A 740 -9.29 9.51 -24.15
N LEU A 741 -8.35 8.85 -24.82
CA LEU A 741 -7.48 9.51 -25.80
C LEU A 741 -8.22 9.62 -27.12
N VAL A 742 -8.74 10.81 -27.39
CA VAL A 742 -9.11 11.13 -28.76
C VAL A 742 -7.82 11.49 -29.50
N LEU A 743 -7.37 10.60 -30.39
CA LEU A 743 -6.29 10.85 -31.36
C LEU A 743 -6.78 11.88 -32.38
N VAL A 744 -6.81 13.15 -31.98
CA VAL A 744 -7.29 14.26 -32.83
C VAL A 744 -6.10 15.04 -33.39
N ARG A 745 -6.29 15.51 -34.63
CA ARG A 745 -5.44 16.49 -35.32
C ARG A 745 -5.36 17.88 -34.67
N GLY A 746 -6.27 18.24 -33.76
CA GLY A 746 -6.40 19.60 -33.21
C GLY A 746 -7.26 20.55 -34.05
N ALA A 747 -7.40 21.79 -33.57
CA ALA A 747 -8.11 22.89 -34.24
C ALA A 747 -7.18 23.67 -35.18
N ILE A 748 -7.73 24.45 -36.10
CA ILE A 748 -6.92 25.34 -36.97
C ILE A 748 -6.60 26.62 -36.20
N ALA A 749 -5.33 26.85 -35.91
CA ALA A 749 -4.83 28.02 -35.19
C ALA A 749 -5.10 29.33 -35.96
N MET A 750 -4.63 29.38 -37.20
CA MET A 750 -4.70 30.55 -38.09
C MET A 750 -5.08 30.11 -39.50
N ARG A 751 -5.90 30.91 -40.18
CA ARG A 751 -6.20 30.71 -41.60
C ARG A 751 -5.04 31.20 -42.46
N LEU A 752 -4.15 30.28 -42.83
CA LEU A 752 -2.98 30.53 -43.67
C LEU A 752 -3.39 30.67 -45.15
N LYS A 753 -2.75 31.60 -45.87
CA LYS A 753 -2.90 31.75 -47.34
C LYS A 753 -1.95 30.81 -48.07
N GLY A 754 -2.26 30.46 -49.33
CA GLY A 754 -1.55 29.41 -50.08
C GLY A 754 -0.02 29.50 -50.02
N GLY A 755 0.61 28.51 -49.38
CA GLY A 755 2.07 28.40 -49.20
C GLY A 755 2.63 28.99 -47.90
N ASP A 756 1.83 29.68 -47.09
CA ASP A 756 2.23 30.18 -45.76
C ASP A 756 2.26 29.07 -44.70
N LYS A 757 3.10 29.23 -43.69
CA LYS A 757 3.32 28.27 -42.60
C LYS A 757 3.46 28.99 -41.26
N MET A 758 3.29 28.29 -40.16
CA MET A 758 3.57 28.85 -38.83
C MET A 758 5.07 29.08 -38.64
N ALA A 759 5.42 30.14 -37.91
CA ALA A 759 6.79 30.56 -37.63
C ALA A 759 7.14 30.57 -36.14
N SER A 760 6.19 30.82 -35.25
CA SER A 760 6.40 30.78 -33.80
C SER A 760 5.11 30.67 -32.98
N MET A 761 5.27 30.18 -31.75
CA MET A 761 4.26 30.18 -30.69
C MET A 761 4.94 30.55 -29.38
N ASP A 762 4.31 31.41 -28.59
CA ASP A 762 4.75 31.77 -27.25
C ASP A 762 3.54 32.06 -26.33
N ILE A 763 3.72 31.89 -25.02
CA ILE A 763 2.66 32.06 -24.02
C ILE A 763 2.83 33.36 -23.25
N ILE A 764 1.71 34.02 -22.96
CA ILE A 764 1.62 35.25 -22.19
C ILE A 764 0.85 34.93 -20.90
N PRO A 765 1.53 34.96 -19.73
CA PRO A 765 0.89 34.60 -18.45
C PRO A 765 -0.22 35.57 -18.00
N ALA A 766 -1.32 35.02 -17.45
CA ALA A 766 -2.48 35.74 -16.91
C ALA A 766 -2.19 36.91 -15.94
N PRO A 767 -1.30 36.79 -14.92
CA PRO A 767 -1.03 37.90 -13.99
C PRO A 767 -0.41 39.13 -14.68
N ARG A 768 0.03 38.99 -15.93
CA ARG A 768 0.62 40.06 -16.74
C ARG A 768 -0.38 40.65 -17.75
N HIS A 769 -1.67 40.31 -17.62
CA HIS A 769 -2.77 40.88 -18.41
C HIS A 769 -3.18 42.27 -17.94
N THR A 770 -2.93 42.63 -16.67
CA THR A 770 -3.31 43.93 -16.10
C THR A 770 -2.64 45.13 -16.80
N ASP A 771 -1.53 44.90 -17.51
CA ASP A 771 -0.84 45.90 -18.34
C ASP A 771 -1.45 46.04 -19.76
N LEU A 772 -2.24 45.07 -20.22
CA LEU A 772 -2.95 45.13 -21.51
C LEU A 772 -4.14 46.10 -21.46
N ASP A 773 -4.88 46.11 -20.35
CA ASP A 773 -6.08 46.92 -20.20
C ASP A 773 -5.75 48.38 -19.84
N LYS A 774 -4.72 48.63 -19.02
CA LYS A 774 -4.26 50.01 -18.71
C LYS A 774 -3.67 50.73 -19.92
N ALA A 775 -2.98 50.02 -20.81
CA ALA A 775 -2.41 50.60 -22.03
C ALA A 775 -3.45 50.87 -23.15
N ALA A 776 -4.71 50.43 -22.98
CA ALA A 776 -5.79 50.70 -23.93
C ALA A 776 -6.50 52.04 -23.68
N GLU A 777 -6.42 52.58 -22.46
CA GLU A 777 -7.03 53.88 -22.09
C GLU A 777 -6.13 55.09 -22.40
N ASP A 778 -4.81 54.91 -22.39
CA ASP A 778 -3.86 55.97 -22.75
C ASP A 778 -3.68 56.08 -24.27
N SER A 779 -4.13 57.21 -24.83
CA SER A 779 -3.92 57.61 -26.21
C SER A 779 -2.46 57.44 -26.67
N ILE A 780 -2.27 56.78 -27.80
CA ILE A 780 -0.99 56.43 -28.45
C ILE A 780 -0.02 57.63 -28.51
N SER A 781 0.87 57.75 -27.52
CA SER A 781 2.13 58.48 -27.61
C SER A 781 3.26 57.48 -27.86
N TYR A 782 3.94 57.59 -29.01
CA TYR A 782 5.16 56.84 -29.30
C TYR A 782 6.34 57.41 -28.50
N ASP A 783 6.24 57.42 -27.17
CA ASP A 783 7.37 57.79 -26.32
C ASP A 783 8.37 56.64 -26.22
N LYS A 784 9.66 56.99 -26.26
CA LYS A 784 10.80 56.07 -26.26
C LYS A 784 10.97 55.29 -24.94
N GLY A 785 10.06 55.43 -23.98
CA GLY A 785 10.14 54.86 -22.63
C GLY A 785 8.87 54.14 -22.17
N GLY A 786 8.15 53.44 -23.06
CA GLY A 786 7.07 52.56 -22.63
C GLY A 786 7.61 51.41 -21.76
N SER A 787 6.92 51.08 -20.66
CA SER A 787 7.13 49.81 -19.97
C SER A 787 6.45 48.68 -20.76
N GLY A 788 7.00 47.47 -20.70
CA GLY A 788 6.55 46.31 -21.49
C GLY A 788 5.10 45.89 -21.22
N PRO A 789 4.55 44.88 -21.94
CA PRO A 789 5.25 43.91 -22.79
C PRO A 789 5.19 44.15 -24.32
N TRP A 790 6.15 43.58 -25.06
CA TRP A 790 6.26 43.68 -26.52
C TRP A 790 6.38 42.31 -27.21
N LEU A 791 5.96 42.25 -28.48
CA LEU A 791 6.33 41.18 -29.40
C LEU A 791 7.57 41.57 -30.19
N LEU A 792 8.63 40.77 -30.08
CA LEU A 792 9.88 40.94 -30.81
C LEU A 792 9.89 40.08 -32.07
N PHE A 793 9.90 40.72 -33.24
CA PHE A 793 9.94 40.06 -34.55
C PHE A 793 11.37 40.01 -35.08
N VAL A 794 11.76 38.84 -35.61
CA VAL A 794 13.08 38.60 -36.23
C VAL A 794 12.89 38.04 -37.65
N SER A 795 13.45 38.72 -38.66
CA SER A 795 13.40 38.27 -40.06
C SER A 795 14.63 37.47 -40.50
N GLU A 796 14.49 36.70 -41.59
CA GLU A 796 15.60 35.95 -42.20
C GLU A 796 16.75 36.86 -42.62
N ASN A 797 16.45 38.06 -43.12
CA ASN A 797 17.44 39.03 -43.57
C ASN A 797 18.06 39.86 -42.43
N GLY A 798 17.78 39.52 -41.17
CA GLY A 798 18.38 40.19 -40.01
C GLY A 798 17.74 41.52 -39.63
N TYR A 799 16.47 41.73 -39.99
CA TYR A 799 15.70 42.87 -39.47
C TYR A 799 14.99 42.48 -38.18
N GLY A 800 15.01 43.37 -37.19
CA GLY A 800 14.39 43.19 -35.89
C GLY A 800 13.51 44.38 -35.51
N LYS A 801 12.37 44.13 -34.86
CA LYS A 801 11.56 45.19 -34.25
C LYS A 801 10.76 44.72 -33.04
N ARG A 802 10.56 45.62 -32.08
CA ARG A 802 9.62 45.42 -30.97
C ARG A 802 8.30 46.11 -31.30
N VAL A 803 7.18 45.43 -31.11
CA VAL A 803 5.83 46.00 -31.29
C VAL A 803 5.06 45.84 -29.98
N PRO A 804 4.42 46.89 -29.45
CA PRO A 804 3.63 46.79 -28.23
C PRO A 804 2.53 45.73 -28.36
N LEU A 805 2.36 44.91 -27.32
CA LEU A 805 1.35 43.84 -27.33
C LEU A 805 -0.08 44.40 -27.48
N SER A 806 -0.35 45.59 -26.93
CA SER A 806 -1.61 46.35 -27.08
C SER A 806 -1.99 46.64 -28.54
N SER A 807 -1.04 46.58 -29.47
CA SER A 807 -1.32 46.75 -30.91
C SER A 807 -2.02 45.53 -31.55
N PHE A 808 -2.14 44.42 -30.82
CA PHE A 808 -2.76 43.17 -31.27
C PHE A 808 -4.01 42.89 -30.45
N LYS A 809 -5.17 42.96 -31.10
CA LYS A 809 -6.44 42.59 -30.46
C LYS A 809 -6.57 41.07 -30.39
N GLN A 810 -7.15 40.57 -29.31
CA GLN A 810 -7.52 39.17 -29.19
C GLN A 810 -8.51 38.79 -30.31
N SER A 811 -8.34 37.59 -30.84
CA SER A 811 -9.16 37.04 -31.91
C SER A 811 -9.46 35.56 -31.63
N PRO A 812 -10.64 35.05 -32.02
CA PRO A 812 -10.86 33.61 -32.06
C PRO A 812 -9.93 32.94 -33.08
N LEU A 813 -9.72 31.63 -32.90
CA LEU A 813 -8.96 30.77 -33.81
C LEU A 813 -9.58 30.73 -35.22
N ASN A 814 -8.83 30.20 -36.19
CA ASN A 814 -9.25 30.05 -37.60
C ASN A 814 -9.65 31.38 -38.29
N ARG A 815 -9.07 32.49 -37.85
CA ARG A 815 -9.14 33.79 -38.54
C ARG A 815 -7.86 34.07 -39.32
N VAL A 816 -7.92 35.07 -40.21
CA VAL A 816 -6.70 35.63 -40.79
C VAL A 816 -6.12 36.59 -39.75
N GLY A 817 -4.85 36.40 -39.39
CA GLY A 817 -4.21 37.21 -38.35
C GLY A 817 -4.12 38.71 -38.68
N LEU A 818 -3.67 39.50 -37.71
CA LEU A 818 -3.30 40.89 -37.92
C LEU A 818 -1.89 40.97 -38.50
N ILE A 819 -1.62 41.99 -39.31
CA ILE A 819 -0.26 42.22 -39.82
C ILE A 819 0.62 42.65 -38.64
N GLY A 820 1.59 41.81 -38.27
CA GLY A 820 2.65 42.16 -37.32
C GLY A 820 3.92 42.65 -38.03
N TYR A 821 4.17 42.12 -39.24
CA TYR A 821 5.31 42.49 -40.08
C TYR A 821 4.94 42.39 -41.56
N LYS A 822 5.29 43.39 -42.38
CA LYS A 822 5.10 43.34 -43.83
C LYS A 822 6.43 43.05 -44.53
N PHE A 823 6.58 41.84 -45.06
CA PHE A 823 7.78 41.41 -45.78
C PHE A 823 7.75 41.79 -47.27
N SER A 824 8.93 41.94 -47.86
CA SER A 824 9.14 41.85 -49.31
C SER A 824 9.06 40.39 -49.78
N SER A 825 8.88 40.14 -51.07
CA SER A 825 8.68 38.79 -51.64
C SER A 825 9.76 37.75 -51.32
N GLU A 826 10.94 38.17 -50.85
CA GLU A 826 12.09 37.29 -50.56
C GLU A 826 12.44 37.15 -49.07
N ASP A 827 11.73 37.84 -48.17
CA ASP A 827 11.99 37.82 -46.71
C ASP A 827 10.86 37.08 -45.97
N ARG A 828 11.21 36.42 -44.86
CA ARG A 828 10.28 35.65 -44.03
C ARG A 828 10.56 35.85 -42.56
N LEU A 829 9.57 35.58 -41.72
CA LEU A 829 9.70 35.59 -40.27
C LEU A 829 10.40 34.32 -39.78
N VAL A 830 11.43 34.48 -38.95
CA VAL A 830 12.17 33.38 -38.32
C VAL A 830 11.57 33.04 -36.96
N ALA A 831 11.30 34.04 -36.14
CA ALA A 831 10.70 33.86 -34.80
C ALA A 831 10.02 35.14 -34.32
N VAL A 832 9.04 34.95 -33.43
CA VAL A 832 8.48 35.99 -32.56
C VAL A 832 8.64 35.52 -31.12
N PHE A 833 9.11 36.42 -30.26
CA PHE A 833 9.20 36.20 -28.81
C PHE A 833 8.38 37.26 -28.08
N VAL A 834 7.76 36.89 -26.98
CA VAL A 834 7.19 37.88 -26.06
C VAL A 834 8.30 38.33 -25.12
N VAL A 835 8.55 39.64 -25.06
CA VAL A 835 9.70 40.23 -24.36
C VAL A 835 9.29 41.43 -23.49
N GLY A 836 10.14 41.77 -22.53
CA GLY A 836 9.93 42.93 -21.66
C GLY A 836 9.22 42.60 -20.35
N PHE A 837 9.33 41.36 -19.89
CA PHE A 837 8.77 40.93 -18.60
C PHE A 837 9.79 40.91 -17.46
N SER A 838 11.08 40.87 -17.79
CA SER A 838 12.17 40.95 -16.82
C SER A 838 12.65 42.40 -16.78
N LEU A 839 12.13 43.21 -15.86
CA LEU A 839 12.55 44.60 -15.64
C LEU A 839 13.57 44.64 -14.49
N THR A 840 14.71 45.30 -14.70
CA THR A 840 15.66 45.61 -13.61
C THR A 840 15.12 46.74 -12.72
N GLU A 841 15.78 47.01 -11.58
CA GLU A 841 15.44 48.14 -10.68
C GLU A 841 15.38 49.50 -11.41
N ASP A 842 16.04 49.62 -12.57
CA ASP A 842 16.06 50.79 -13.46
C ASP A 842 14.91 50.82 -14.50
N GLY A 843 14.00 49.84 -14.51
CA GLY A 843 12.87 49.77 -15.44
C GLY A 843 13.22 49.32 -16.88
N GLU A 844 14.43 48.77 -17.09
CA GLU A 844 14.90 48.28 -18.39
C GLU A 844 14.85 46.75 -18.50
N SER A 845 14.66 46.23 -19.71
CA SER A 845 14.68 44.77 -19.95
C SER A 845 16.09 44.25 -20.22
N ASP A 846 16.52 43.29 -19.41
CA ASP A 846 17.84 42.64 -19.49
C ASP A 846 17.86 41.38 -20.38
N GLU A 847 16.77 41.13 -21.11
CA GLU A 847 16.64 40.01 -22.03
C GLU A 847 17.56 40.18 -23.26
N GLN A 848 18.12 39.06 -23.75
CA GLN A 848 18.98 38.99 -24.92
C GLN A 848 18.43 38.00 -25.95
N VAL A 849 18.48 38.36 -27.23
CA VAL A 849 18.19 37.43 -28.32
C VAL A 849 19.49 36.94 -28.95
N VAL A 850 19.56 35.63 -29.10
CA VAL A 850 20.65 34.93 -29.79
C VAL A 850 20.18 34.55 -31.19
N LEU A 851 20.89 35.04 -32.19
CA LEU A 851 20.63 34.82 -33.61
C LEU A 851 21.71 33.92 -34.20
N VAL A 852 21.30 32.90 -34.95
CA VAL A 852 22.22 31.97 -35.62
C VAL A 852 22.04 32.08 -37.13
N SER A 853 23.11 32.39 -37.86
CA SER A 853 23.11 32.41 -39.32
C SER A 853 23.21 31.01 -39.93
N GLN A 854 22.86 30.87 -41.21
CA GLN A 854 23.07 29.63 -41.97
C GLN A 854 24.55 29.20 -42.02
N SER A 855 25.48 30.16 -42.01
CA SER A 855 26.92 29.91 -41.91
C SER A 855 27.37 29.43 -40.51
N GLY A 856 26.49 29.49 -39.50
CA GLY A 856 26.76 29.05 -38.14
C GLY A 856 27.33 30.11 -37.21
N THR A 857 27.37 31.37 -37.63
CA THR A 857 27.75 32.53 -36.79
C THR A 857 26.65 32.81 -35.78
N VAL A 858 27.03 33.08 -34.52
CA VAL A 858 26.10 33.36 -33.42
C VAL A 858 26.24 34.82 -32.99
N ASN A 859 25.17 35.61 -33.10
CA ASN A 859 25.13 37.00 -32.64
C ASN A 859 24.22 37.12 -31.42
N ARG A 860 24.65 37.84 -30.38
CA ARG A 860 23.82 38.16 -29.21
C ARG A 860 23.49 39.64 -29.20
N ILE A 861 22.22 39.97 -29.09
CA ILE A 861 21.74 41.36 -29.13
C ILE A 861 20.79 41.56 -27.96
N LYS A 862 21.01 42.62 -27.18
CA LYS A 862 20.08 42.95 -26.09
C LYS A 862 18.75 43.40 -26.67
N VAL A 863 17.65 42.95 -26.08
CA VAL A 863 16.30 43.29 -26.53
C VAL A 863 16.08 44.81 -26.52
N ARG A 864 16.67 45.52 -25.55
CA ARG A 864 16.61 46.99 -25.46
C ARG A 864 17.22 47.72 -26.67
N ASP A 865 18.23 47.13 -27.32
CA ASP A 865 18.92 47.74 -28.46
C ASP A 865 18.09 47.68 -29.76
N ILE A 866 17.02 46.89 -29.76
CA ILE A 866 16.09 46.75 -30.88
C ILE A 866 14.99 47.80 -30.75
N SER A 867 14.75 48.62 -31.77
CA SER A 867 13.79 49.72 -31.67
C SER A 867 12.33 49.25 -31.55
N ILE A 868 11.55 49.98 -30.75
CA ILE A 868 10.09 49.88 -30.70
C ILE A 868 9.50 50.60 -31.92
N GLN A 869 8.66 49.91 -32.68
CA GLN A 869 8.08 50.42 -33.93
C GLN A 869 6.64 49.97 -34.12
N SER A 870 5.95 50.60 -35.07
CA SER A 870 4.59 50.21 -35.44
C SER A 870 4.54 48.86 -36.16
N ARG A 871 3.35 48.25 -36.19
CA ARG A 871 3.06 46.99 -36.91
C ARG A 871 3.43 47.04 -38.40
N TYR A 872 3.33 48.21 -39.02
CA TYR A 872 3.60 48.38 -40.46
C TYR A 872 5.06 48.71 -40.78
N ALA A 873 5.89 48.99 -39.77
CA ALA A 873 7.30 49.34 -39.97
C ALA A 873 8.14 48.12 -40.37
N ARG A 874 9.25 48.39 -41.08
CA ARG A 874 10.20 47.40 -41.61
C ARG A 874 11.25 46.93 -40.58
N GLY A 875 11.34 47.52 -39.39
CA GLY A 875 12.36 47.14 -38.42
C GLY A 875 13.75 47.71 -38.70
N VAL A 876 14.65 47.48 -37.76
CA VAL A 876 16.06 47.92 -37.80
C VAL A 876 16.94 46.74 -38.14
N ILE A 877 17.98 46.97 -38.95
CA ILE A 877 18.99 45.95 -39.24
C ILE A 877 19.75 45.65 -37.95
N MET A 878 19.65 44.41 -37.50
CA MET A 878 20.49 43.85 -36.45
C MET A 878 21.85 43.57 -37.07
N ARG A 879 22.90 44.31 -36.67
CA ARG A 879 24.26 44.17 -37.25
C ARG A 879 24.74 42.72 -37.09
N LEU A 880 24.76 41.96 -38.18
CA LEU A 880 25.33 40.62 -38.22
C LEU A 880 26.83 40.75 -38.59
N GLU A 881 27.70 40.04 -37.87
CA GLU A 881 29.15 40.06 -38.17
C GLU A 881 29.50 39.54 -39.58
N HIS A 882 28.63 38.73 -40.19
CA HIS A 882 28.82 38.14 -41.52
C HIS A 882 27.53 38.23 -42.34
N ALA A 883 27.66 38.45 -43.65
CA ALA A 883 26.52 38.48 -44.58
C ALA A 883 25.92 37.07 -44.72
N GLY A 884 24.68 36.87 -44.29
CA GLY A 884 23.97 35.60 -44.41
C GLY A 884 22.57 35.66 -43.81
N LYS A 885 21.69 34.74 -44.25
CA LYS A 885 20.35 34.60 -43.69
C LYS A 885 20.38 34.00 -42.28
N ILE A 886 19.51 34.48 -41.40
CA ILE A 886 19.27 33.92 -40.07
C ILE A 886 18.51 32.59 -40.23
N GLN A 887 19.03 31.54 -39.62
CA GLN A 887 18.44 30.20 -39.61
C GLN A 887 17.57 29.96 -38.38
N SER A 888 17.96 30.48 -37.21
CA SER A 888 17.23 30.30 -35.96
C SER A 888 17.49 31.45 -34.98
N ALA A 889 16.54 31.70 -34.09
CA ALA A 889 16.66 32.65 -33.00
C ALA A 889 16.19 32.02 -31.68
N SER A 890 16.71 32.48 -30.55
CA SER A 890 16.31 32.06 -29.20
C SER A 890 16.44 33.23 -28.21
N LEU A 891 15.52 33.32 -27.24
CA LEU A 891 15.52 34.34 -26.19
C LEU A 891 16.21 33.80 -24.93
N ILE A 892 17.03 34.62 -24.29
CA ILE A 892 17.69 34.37 -23.00
C ILE A 892 17.29 35.52 -22.06
N SER A 893 16.76 35.21 -20.87
CA SER A 893 16.51 36.22 -19.81
C SER A 893 17.66 36.21 -18.79
N ALA A 894 18.01 37.38 -18.25
CA ALA A 894 19.10 37.56 -17.29
C ALA A 894 18.85 36.92 -15.91
N SER A 895 17.63 36.48 -15.59
CA SER A 895 17.42 35.61 -14.42
C SER A 895 18.16 34.27 -14.52
N ALA A 896 18.58 33.87 -15.73
CA ALA A 896 19.51 32.76 -15.95
C ALA A 896 20.99 33.11 -15.71
N GLU A 897 21.35 34.40 -15.64
CA GLU A 897 22.68 34.90 -15.28
C GLU A 897 22.76 35.42 -13.82
N GLU A 898 21.66 35.93 -13.24
CA GLU A 898 21.65 36.50 -11.88
C GLU A 898 21.30 35.52 -10.75
N ALA A 899 20.77 34.32 -11.06
CA ALA A 899 20.75 33.22 -10.08
C ALA A 899 22.17 32.78 -9.67
N ALA A 900 23.20 33.22 -10.40
CA ALA A 900 24.61 33.08 -10.02
C ALA A 900 25.18 34.29 -9.26
N GLY A 901 24.38 35.32 -8.96
CA GLY A 901 24.88 36.64 -8.54
C GLY A 901 24.33 37.25 -7.24
N LEU A 902 23.20 36.83 -6.69
CA LEU A 902 22.59 37.53 -5.53
C LEU A 902 22.24 36.60 -4.37
N LEU A 903 23.09 36.62 -3.33
CA LEU A 903 22.79 36.18 -1.97
C LEU A 903 22.21 37.38 -1.18
N PRO A 904 21.21 37.19 -0.29
CA PRO A 904 20.87 38.19 0.71
C PRO A 904 22.00 38.31 1.73
N GLY A 905 22.47 39.52 1.97
CA GLY A 905 23.53 39.82 2.93
C GLY A 905 23.15 39.47 4.36
N MET A 906 23.91 38.57 4.97
CA MET A 906 24.15 38.59 6.41
C MET A 906 25.50 39.27 6.65
N GLN A 907 25.45 40.44 7.26
CA GLN A 907 26.62 41.18 7.73
C GLN A 907 27.37 40.31 8.76
N SER A 908 28.63 40.03 8.48
CA SER A 908 29.61 39.58 9.48
C SER A 908 30.67 40.67 9.61
N GLU A 909 30.63 41.41 10.72
CA GLU A 909 31.74 42.25 11.16
C GLU A 909 32.95 41.37 11.48
N GLU A 910 34.02 41.49 10.68
CA GLU A 910 35.35 41.00 11.06
C GLU A 910 36.04 42.08 11.91
N ALA A 911 36.02 41.87 13.22
CA ALA A 911 36.89 42.58 14.15
C ALA A 911 38.34 42.08 13.98
N THR A 912 39.20 43.01 13.56
CA THR A 912 40.65 42.83 13.52
C THR A 912 41.22 42.83 14.93
N THR A 913 42.04 41.82 15.21
CA THR A 913 42.87 41.71 16.40
C THR A 913 43.96 42.78 16.39
N ASN A 914 43.92 43.70 17.35
CA ASN A 914 45.10 44.43 17.80
C ASN A 914 45.08 44.51 19.33
N ALA A 915 46.09 43.89 19.95
CA ALA A 915 46.35 43.95 21.37
C ALA A 915 47.01 45.29 21.73
N GLY A 916 46.53 45.94 22.80
CA GLY A 916 47.16 47.14 23.34
C GLY A 916 46.42 47.76 24.53
N THR A 917 46.83 47.36 25.75
CA THR A 917 46.91 48.17 26.98
C THR A 917 45.67 48.76 27.67
N ALA A 918 45.43 48.24 28.88
CA ALA A 918 45.30 48.95 30.18
C ALA A 918 44.01 49.69 30.59
N GLU A 919 43.62 49.43 31.85
CA GLU A 919 42.71 50.17 32.77
C GLU A 919 41.22 50.18 32.36
N GLY A 920 40.19 49.92 33.17
CA GLY A 920 39.97 49.87 34.61
C GLY A 920 38.50 50.33 34.83
N ILE A 921 37.85 49.88 35.91
CA ILE A 921 36.65 50.49 36.54
C ILE A 921 35.23 49.95 36.15
N SER A 922 34.75 49.04 37.01
CA SER A 922 33.48 49.02 37.80
C SER A 922 32.07 49.20 37.22
N MET A 923 31.15 48.47 37.89
CA MET A 923 29.69 48.61 38.08
C MET A 923 28.80 47.85 37.07
N ALA A 924 28.19 46.72 37.44
CA ALA A 924 27.10 46.48 38.40
C ALA A 924 25.70 46.79 37.83
N SER A 925 25.00 45.73 37.40
CA SER A 925 23.61 45.37 37.75
C SER A 925 23.21 44.12 36.97
#